data_AF-A0A0K8Q1M8-F1
#
_entry.id   AF-A0A0K8Q1M8-F1
#
_cell.length_a   1.000
_cell.length_b   1.000
_cell.length_c   1.000
_cell.angle_alpha   90.00
_cell.angle_beta   90.00
_cell.angle_gamma   90.00
#
_symmetry.space_group_name_H-M   'P 1'
#
loop_
_entity.id
_entity.type
_entity.pdbx_description
1 polymer ?
#
loop_
_entity_poly.entity_id
_entity_poly.type
_entity_poly.pdbx_seq_one_letter_code
_entity_poly.pdbx_strand_id
1 'polypeptide(L)'
;MDARFFVAALLGAAGAWVGVIFLRRTLKRHAAQAEYDESAYEVPAEEAEYVEAHHEKPDYDDETAHESPNYDAEYIEAASKRMEEELRRDKGSRSPEVPAPEAPNSRPFPEMPLPPGRPSPTSKPPPGSYLPPPMSPSWSAHIRRMMPLRGFRRLLWGQRSLPSASETDEQEPQKSPDARFPNVYLYNENLRSIEPLESFSPGAVIRLMIGIGMLDKASRVLNPRSFAGLIPEREVVVIRVLVASTSFTIGSDRSSDGSTSSEQELTLPADGGPGATADGNDRLLFSLRCPEWPGKADARINYYYRDALIGSQILRADIGWGPGQNSVETGYLVSSTLLDVDEIPDVSRVSLLLDAGPSGMYTAVLRPADSSVASEAVAFSIPETAVGDLVRDVRAELARTVTSRRVHSKKELIEDLRRLAPPGAKLHNKLFVQASSILGPLLVPGQRPILSIARPLNVTFTLPWNLIYQISLPSGRIEDVPVCPLVMDWDERGPLIEGVPNDCPRAVDVEHTNLLCPFGFWGFGITVESPASSLDPKVNVSVRKGATVLVAETSALTRETLSALATHTDGMAQKLDLAFPGLGIQLIPQSTKAEVQRIITQDLPLVYFFCHGDRPFPSSPDISLSVGKNELISADEFIGWAKDSYRTKPFWSEVRPLVFINACEALDISPKTLLSYVDAFVGGAHAMGVVGTDVPVPATLAMQYADIFFNELLVDNATLEEATKKARFAFLADGNLFGLAYNSCSWSHLKLVASTSG
;
A
#
# COMPACT_ATOMS: atom_id res chain seq x y z
N MET A 1 -12.14 -0.96 -55.34
CA MET A 1 -12.74 -0.50 -54.08
C MET A 1 -13.84 -1.49 -53.72
N ASP A 2 -13.72 -2.11 -52.56
CA ASP A 2 -14.30 -3.43 -52.28
C ASP A 2 -15.53 -3.33 -51.37
N ALA A 3 -16.62 -4.02 -51.73
CA ALA A 3 -17.94 -3.91 -51.09
C ALA A 3 -17.94 -4.30 -49.59
N ARG A 4 -16.90 -5.01 -49.15
CA ARG A 4 -16.69 -5.43 -47.76
C ARG A 4 -16.41 -4.26 -46.82
N PHE A 5 -15.77 -3.18 -47.30
CA PHE A 5 -15.53 -1.99 -46.49
C PHE A 5 -16.81 -1.19 -46.20
N PHE A 6 -17.76 -1.21 -47.15
CA PHE A 6 -19.02 -0.48 -47.01
C PHE A 6 -19.96 -1.14 -45.99
N VAL A 7 -19.97 -2.47 -45.94
CA VAL A 7 -20.77 -3.24 -44.97
C VAL A 7 -20.23 -3.08 -43.54
N ALA A 8 -18.90 -3.06 -43.36
CA ALA A 8 -18.30 -2.83 -42.05
C ALA A 8 -18.59 -1.41 -41.51
N ALA A 9 -18.57 -0.39 -42.37
CA ALA A 9 -18.91 0.98 -41.99
C ALA A 9 -20.41 1.13 -41.62
N LEU A 10 -21.31 0.46 -42.35
CA LEU A 10 -22.75 0.46 -42.04
C LEU A 10 -23.07 -0.26 -40.72
N LEU A 11 -22.40 -1.37 -40.42
CA LEU A 11 -22.56 -2.07 -39.15
C LEU A 11 -22.01 -1.28 -37.96
N GLY A 12 -20.88 -0.58 -38.14
CA GLY A 12 -20.34 0.34 -37.14
C GLY A 12 -21.28 1.52 -36.84
N ALA A 13 -21.88 2.12 -37.88
CA ALA A 13 -22.83 3.21 -37.73
C ALA A 13 -24.14 2.76 -37.03
N ALA A 14 -24.62 1.55 -37.34
CA ALA A 14 -25.80 0.98 -36.68
C ALA A 14 -25.55 0.69 -35.18
N GLY A 15 -24.36 0.17 -34.83
CA GLY A 15 -23.96 -0.06 -33.45
C GLY A 15 -23.87 1.22 -32.62
N ALA A 16 -23.30 2.29 -33.20
CA ALA A 16 -23.25 3.61 -32.55
C ALA A 16 -24.65 4.19 -32.31
N TRP A 17 -25.58 3.99 -33.25
CA TRP A 17 -26.96 4.47 -33.13
C TRP A 17 -27.75 3.74 -32.03
N VAL A 18 -27.56 2.43 -31.90
CA VAL A 18 -28.17 1.63 -30.82
C VAL A 18 -27.62 2.05 -29.46
N GLY A 19 -26.32 2.33 -29.36
CA GLY A 19 -25.70 2.85 -28.13
C GLY A 19 -26.29 4.20 -27.68
N VAL A 20 -26.53 5.12 -28.62
CA VAL A 20 -27.16 6.43 -28.33
C VAL A 20 -28.61 6.28 -27.87
N ILE A 21 -29.38 5.35 -28.46
CA ILE A 21 -30.76 5.07 -28.02
C ILE A 21 -30.78 4.49 -26.60
N PHE A 22 -29.86 3.58 -26.29
CA PHE A 22 -29.75 2.97 -24.97
C PHE A 22 -29.40 4.03 -23.92
N LEU A 23 -28.39 4.85 -24.19
CA LEU A 23 -27.98 5.94 -23.30
C LEU A 23 -29.11 6.96 -23.06
N ARG A 24 -29.87 7.33 -24.09
CA ARG A 24 -31.05 8.20 -23.95
C ARG A 24 -32.16 7.59 -23.10
N ARG A 25 -32.37 6.27 -23.19
CA ARG A 25 -33.37 5.58 -22.35
C ARG A 25 -32.93 5.50 -20.89
N THR A 26 -31.65 5.25 -20.64
CA THR A 26 -31.08 5.22 -19.28
C THR A 26 -31.14 6.60 -18.63
N LEU A 27 -30.76 7.66 -19.35
CA LEU A 27 -30.85 9.03 -18.85
C LEU A 27 -32.31 9.48 -18.58
N LYS A 28 -33.27 9.05 -19.41
CA LYS A 28 -34.69 9.29 -19.13
C LYS A 28 -35.21 8.55 -17.89
N ARG A 29 -34.70 7.35 -17.60
CA ARG A 29 -35.05 6.61 -16.38
C ARG A 29 -34.48 7.29 -15.14
N HIS A 30 -33.23 7.77 -15.18
CA HIS A 30 -32.65 8.52 -14.06
C HIS A 30 -33.34 9.85 -13.82
N ALA A 31 -33.73 10.58 -14.87
CA ALA A 31 -34.50 11.82 -14.72
C ALA A 31 -35.90 11.58 -14.11
N ALA A 32 -36.59 10.50 -14.50
CA ALA A 32 -37.89 10.14 -13.94
C ALA A 32 -37.79 9.63 -12.48
N GLN A 33 -36.66 9.03 -12.09
CA GLN A 33 -36.41 8.60 -10.71
C GLN A 33 -36.15 9.81 -9.79
N ALA A 34 -35.40 10.81 -10.28
CA ALA A 34 -35.14 12.05 -9.54
C ALA A 34 -36.41 12.90 -9.33
N GLU A 35 -37.34 12.89 -10.28
CA GLU A 35 -38.64 13.58 -10.16
C GLU A 35 -39.60 12.87 -9.17
N TYR A 36 -39.40 11.57 -8.92
CA TYR A 36 -40.19 10.81 -7.95
C TYR A 36 -39.72 11.06 -6.51
N ASP A 37 -38.40 11.16 -6.29
CA ASP A 37 -37.80 11.38 -4.97
C ASP A 37 -38.01 12.81 -4.41
N GLU A 38 -38.20 13.83 -5.27
CA GLU A 38 -38.55 15.19 -4.83
C GLU A 38 -40.02 15.35 -4.39
N SER A 39 -40.90 14.40 -4.73
CA SER A 39 -42.35 14.49 -4.43
C SER A 39 -42.79 13.77 -3.14
N ALA A 40 -41.87 13.10 -2.45
CA ALA A 40 -42.20 12.20 -1.33
C ALA A 40 -41.98 12.80 0.08
N TYR A 41 -41.69 14.10 0.21
CA TYR A 41 -41.52 14.76 1.51
C TYR A 41 -42.34 16.04 1.64
N GLU A 42 -43.64 15.88 1.85
CA GLU A 42 -44.46 16.85 2.59
C GLU A 42 -45.30 16.09 3.62
N VAL A 43 -44.90 16.18 4.89
CA VAL A 43 -45.73 15.76 6.04
C VAL A 43 -46.39 17.01 6.61
N PRO A 44 -47.73 17.06 6.79
CA PRO A 44 -48.41 18.22 7.33
C PRO A 44 -48.09 18.45 8.82
N ALA A 45 -47.89 19.71 9.17
CA ALA A 45 -47.76 20.18 10.54
C ALA A 45 -49.14 20.26 11.20
N GLU A 46 -49.55 19.22 11.91
CA GLU A 46 -50.63 19.26 12.92
C GLU A 46 -50.63 17.94 13.71
N GLU A 47 -49.82 17.86 14.77
CA GLU A 47 -50.03 17.02 15.97
C GLU A 47 -48.83 17.20 16.92
N ALA A 48 -48.82 18.33 17.63
CA ALA A 48 -47.86 18.64 18.69
C ALA A 48 -48.59 19.21 19.89
N GLU A 49 -49.52 18.46 20.48
CA GLU A 49 -50.12 18.82 21.77
C GLU A 49 -50.85 17.62 22.41
N TYR A 50 -50.14 16.60 22.93
CA TYR A 50 -50.71 15.71 23.97
C TYR A 50 -49.71 14.73 24.65
N VAL A 51 -48.61 15.19 25.24
CA VAL A 51 -47.89 14.37 26.25
C VAL A 51 -47.26 15.25 27.33
N GLU A 52 -48.09 15.78 28.23
CA GLU A 52 -47.65 16.19 29.57
C GLU A 52 -48.77 15.89 30.56
N ALA A 53 -48.78 14.66 31.11
CA ALA A 53 -49.22 14.35 32.47
C ALA A 53 -49.16 12.83 32.69
N HIS A 54 -48.73 12.44 33.90
CA HIS A 54 -48.72 11.08 34.49
C HIS A 54 -47.39 10.35 34.46
N HIS A 55 -46.46 10.81 35.32
CA HIS A 55 -45.45 9.96 35.92
C HIS A 55 -45.96 9.43 37.27
N GLU A 56 -46.54 8.23 37.26
CA GLU A 56 -46.58 7.36 38.45
C GLU A 56 -45.58 6.21 38.22
N LYS A 57 -44.70 5.99 39.20
CA LYS A 57 -43.78 4.86 39.24
C LYS A 57 -44.53 3.58 39.63
N PRO A 58 -44.14 2.41 39.12
CA PRO A 58 -44.27 1.18 39.88
C PRO A 58 -42.91 0.65 40.32
N ASP A 59 -42.87 0.24 41.58
CA ASP A 59 -41.91 -0.73 42.13
C ASP A 59 -41.99 -2.04 41.34
N TYR A 60 -40.83 -2.63 41.06
CA TYR A 60 -40.72 -4.05 40.72
C TYR A 60 -39.47 -4.63 41.39
N ASP A 61 -39.71 -5.36 42.46
CA ASP A 61 -38.92 -6.55 42.81
C ASP A 61 -39.35 -7.67 41.86
N ASP A 62 -38.41 -8.39 41.24
CA ASP A 62 -38.20 -9.84 41.45
C ASP A 62 -37.24 -10.43 40.40
N GLU A 63 -36.50 -11.42 40.87
CA GLU A 63 -35.45 -12.21 40.24
C GLU A 63 -35.93 -12.93 38.97
N THR A 64 -35.30 -12.67 37.83
CA THR A 64 -35.18 -13.68 36.76
C THR A 64 -33.95 -13.40 35.90
N ALA A 65 -32.97 -14.31 35.97
CA ALA A 65 -31.83 -14.33 35.07
C ALA A 65 -32.31 -14.72 33.65
N HIS A 66 -32.41 -13.74 32.77
CA HIS A 66 -32.58 -13.97 31.34
C HIS A 66 -31.20 -14.05 30.67
N GLU A 67 -30.91 -15.21 30.07
CA GLU A 67 -29.83 -15.38 29.10
C GLU A 67 -30.11 -14.48 27.88
N SER A 68 -29.35 -13.40 27.73
CA SER A 68 -29.39 -12.54 26.53
C SER A 68 -28.67 -13.22 25.35
N PRO A 69 -29.22 -13.14 24.12
CA PRO A 69 -28.53 -13.62 22.92
C PRO A 69 -27.28 -12.77 22.62
N ASN A 70 -26.17 -13.45 22.32
CA ASN A 70 -24.88 -12.83 22.02
C ASN A 70 -24.85 -12.35 20.55
N TYR A 71 -25.41 -11.16 20.28
CA TYR A 71 -25.55 -10.56 18.94
C TYR A 71 -24.21 -10.43 18.16
N ASP A 72 -23.08 -10.26 18.86
CA ASP A 72 -21.77 -10.14 18.22
C ASP A 72 -21.29 -11.46 17.60
N ALA A 73 -21.62 -12.59 18.23
CA ALA A 73 -21.28 -13.91 17.70
C ALA A 73 -22.10 -14.24 16.44
N GLU A 74 -23.39 -13.89 16.44
CA GLU A 74 -24.26 -14.11 15.29
C GLU A 74 -23.86 -13.24 14.09
N TYR A 75 -23.40 -12.01 14.31
CA TYR A 75 -22.88 -11.14 13.26
C TYR A 75 -21.58 -11.68 12.66
N ILE A 76 -20.61 -12.11 13.49
CA ILE A 76 -19.34 -12.69 13.02
C ILE A 76 -19.58 -14.03 12.30
N GLU A 77 -20.49 -14.87 12.82
CA GLU A 77 -20.88 -16.11 12.18
C GLU A 77 -21.61 -15.84 10.84
N ALA A 78 -22.47 -14.81 10.78
CA ALA A 78 -23.11 -14.38 9.55
C ALA A 78 -22.11 -13.83 8.53
N ALA A 79 -21.14 -13.02 8.95
CA ALA A 79 -20.07 -12.52 8.09
C ALA A 79 -19.20 -13.67 7.55
N SER A 80 -18.84 -14.62 8.41
CA SER A 80 -18.09 -15.83 8.03
C SER A 80 -18.85 -16.72 7.05
N LYS A 81 -20.14 -16.99 7.32
CA LYS A 81 -21.02 -17.76 6.41
C LYS A 81 -21.22 -17.05 5.06
N ARG A 82 -21.34 -15.72 5.06
CA ARG A 82 -21.47 -14.93 3.82
C ARG A 82 -20.20 -15.01 2.97
N MET A 83 -19.02 -14.90 3.58
CA MET A 83 -17.74 -15.06 2.89
C MET A 83 -17.59 -16.48 2.29
N GLU A 84 -18.09 -17.52 2.97
CA GLU A 84 -18.14 -18.88 2.42
C GLU A 84 -19.08 -19.02 1.21
N GLU A 85 -20.24 -18.37 1.23
CA GLU A 85 -21.17 -18.38 0.11
C GLU A 85 -20.59 -17.70 -1.13
N GLU A 86 -19.84 -16.60 -0.97
CA GLU A 86 -19.13 -15.93 -2.06
C GLU A 86 -18.02 -16.79 -2.64
N LEU A 87 -17.18 -17.41 -1.80
CA LEU A 87 -16.16 -18.36 -2.25
C LEU A 87 -16.76 -19.55 -3.01
N ARG A 88 -17.97 -20.00 -2.62
CA ARG A 88 -18.71 -21.03 -3.36
C ARG A 88 -19.27 -20.53 -4.69
N ARG A 89 -19.77 -19.29 -4.75
CA ARG A 89 -20.29 -18.68 -6.00
C ARG A 89 -19.19 -18.45 -7.03
N ASP A 90 -18.03 -17.98 -6.61
CA ASP A 90 -16.89 -17.73 -7.51
C ASP A 90 -16.38 -19.04 -8.15
N LYS A 91 -16.30 -20.11 -7.34
CA LYS A 91 -15.97 -21.47 -7.81
C LYS A 91 -17.06 -22.12 -8.69
N GLY A 92 -18.29 -21.60 -8.65
CA GLY A 92 -19.44 -22.10 -9.44
C GLY A 92 -19.49 -21.58 -10.88
N SER A 93 -18.69 -20.57 -11.22
CA SER A 93 -18.59 -20.07 -12.61
C SER A 93 -17.71 -21.01 -13.44
N ARG A 94 -18.32 -22.03 -14.03
CA ARG A 94 -17.66 -22.95 -14.96
C ARG A 94 -17.12 -22.18 -16.17
N SER A 95 -15.80 -22.04 -16.26
CA SER A 95 -15.13 -21.86 -17.56
C SER A 95 -15.46 -23.07 -18.45
N PRO A 96 -15.67 -22.88 -19.77
CA PRO A 96 -15.94 -23.99 -20.67
C PRO A 96 -14.78 -24.99 -20.64
N GLU A 97 -15.12 -26.28 -20.48
CA GLU A 97 -14.17 -27.39 -20.51
C GLU A 97 -13.35 -27.35 -21.80
N VAL A 98 -12.05 -27.06 -21.65
CA VAL A 98 -11.06 -27.31 -22.71
C VAL A 98 -10.76 -28.81 -22.66
N PRO A 99 -10.89 -29.55 -23.78
CA PRO A 99 -10.62 -30.99 -23.78
C PRO A 99 -9.13 -31.23 -23.49
N ALA A 100 -8.87 -32.23 -22.63
CA ALA A 100 -7.53 -32.64 -22.23
C ALA A 100 -6.67 -33.01 -23.46
N PRO A 101 -5.39 -32.62 -23.51
CA PRO A 101 -4.49 -33.08 -24.56
C PRO A 101 -4.20 -34.57 -24.37
N GLU A 102 -4.30 -35.32 -25.48
CA GLU A 102 -3.93 -36.73 -25.55
C GLU A 102 -2.47 -36.96 -25.11
N ALA A 103 -2.26 -37.98 -24.30
CA ALA A 103 -0.95 -38.40 -23.83
C ALA A 103 -0.05 -38.83 -25.01
N PRO A 104 1.24 -38.41 -25.06
CA PRO A 104 2.15 -38.87 -26.10
C PRO A 104 2.55 -40.32 -25.86
N ASN A 105 2.33 -41.14 -26.89
CA ASN A 105 2.81 -42.51 -26.99
C ASN A 105 4.33 -42.59 -26.76
N SER A 106 4.72 -43.45 -25.82
CA SER A 106 6.09 -43.88 -25.58
C SER A 106 6.65 -44.64 -26.80
N ARG A 107 7.65 -44.05 -27.45
CA ARG A 107 8.58 -44.76 -28.35
C ARG A 107 10.02 -44.60 -27.83
N PRO A 108 10.87 -45.63 -27.98
CA PRO A 108 12.20 -45.64 -27.39
C PRO A 108 13.15 -44.70 -28.13
N PHE A 109 14.03 -44.06 -27.36
CA PHE A 109 15.12 -43.21 -27.84
C PHE A 109 16.06 -43.97 -28.80
N PRO A 110 16.47 -43.38 -29.94
CA PRO A 110 17.66 -43.83 -30.65
C PRO A 110 18.91 -43.16 -30.05
N GLU A 111 20.01 -43.92 -30.04
CA GLU A 111 21.34 -43.53 -29.56
C GLU A 111 21.86 -42.24 -30.20
N MET A 112 22.48 -41.38 -29.37
CA MET A 112 23.21 -40.20 -29.84
C MET A 112 24.57 -40.60 -30.43
N PRO A 113 24.96 -40.07 -31.61
CA PRO A 113 26.34 -40.16 -32.07
C PRO A 113 27.22 -39.06 -31.44
N LEU A 114 28.47 -39.42 -31.17
CA LEU A 114 29.55 -38.56 -30.66
C LEU A 114 29.83 -37.35 -31.59
N PRO A 115 30.36 -36.23 -31.06
CA PRO A 115 30.60 -35.02 -31.83
C PRO A 115 31.82 -35.16 -32.77
N PRO A 116 31.77 -34.63 -34.01
CA PRO A 116 32.94 -34.59 -34.87
C PRO A 116 33.84 -33.39 -34.53
N GLY A 117 35.14 -33.62 -34.69
CA GLY A 117 36.22 -32.69 -34.40
C GLY A 117 36.31 -31.47 -35.35
N ARG A 118 37.10 -30.50 -34.89
CA ARG A 118 37.49 -29.24 -35.56
C ARG A 118 37.93 -29.42 -37.02
N PRO A 119 37.61 -28.47 -37.91
CA PRO A 119 38.36 -28.26 -39.14
C PRO A 119 39.32 -27.08 -39.06
N SER A 120 40.51 -27.26 -39.64
CA SER A 120 41.50 -26.23 -39.98
C SER A 120 41.20 -25.61 -41.36
N PRO A 121 41.78 -24.43 -41.69
CA PRO A 121 41.25 -23.54 -42.72
C PRO A 121 42.00 -23.69 -44.05
N THR A 122 41.29 -23.85 -45.17
CA THR A 122 41.71 -23.40 -46.51
C THR A 122 40.61 -23.66 -47.55
N SER A 123 40.04 -22.61 -48.15
CA SER A 123 39.78 -22.55 -49.60
C SER A 123 39.19 -21.19 -50.02
N LYS A 124 39.73 -20.66 -51.11
CA LYS A 124 39.35 -19.41 -51.80
C LYS A 124 37.88 -19.38 -52.26
N PRO A 125 37.25 -18.21 -52.42
CA PRO A 125 35.91 -18.08 -52.98
C PRO A 125 35.90 -18.01 -54.53
N PRO A 126 34.83 -18.44 -55.20
CA PRO A 126 34.59 -18.19 -56.63
C PRO A 126 33.83 -16.86 -56.88
N PRO A 127 33.88 -16.30 -58.10
CA PRO A 127 33.28 -15.01 -58.44
C PRO A 127 31.86 -15.14 -59.04
N GLY A 128 31.06 -14.08 -58.91
CA GLY A 128 29.81 -13.86 -59.67
C GLY A 128 28.66 -13.40 -58.77
N SER A 129 28.43 -12.09 -58.59
CA SER A 129 27.69 -11.16 -59.48
C SER A 129 26.18 -11.43 -59.54
N TYR A 130 25.39 -10.67 -58.78
CA TYR A 130 24.09 -10.10 -59.22
C TYR A 130 23.76 -8.90 -58.32
N LEU A 131 23.87 -7.69 -58.89
CA LEU A 131 23.38 -6.42 -58.33
C LEU A 131 21.91 -6.25 -58.71
N PRO A 132 21.02 -5.78 -57.82
CA PRO A 132 19.78 -5.12 -58.23
C PRO A 132 20.04 -3.63 -58.56
N PRO A 133 19.27 -3.03 -59.47
CA PRO A 133 19.54 -1.68 -59.99
C PRO A 133 19.10 -0.56 -59.02
N PRO A 134 19.65 0.65 -59.17
CA PRO A 134 19.28 1.80 -58.36
C PRO A 134 17.98 2.44 -58.85
N MET A 135 17.06 2.74 -57.94
CA MET A 135 15.94 3.65 -58.22
C MET A 135 16.39 5.09 -58.01
N SER A 136 16.33 5.89 -59.07
CA SER A 136 16.53 7.34 -59.06
C SER A 136 15.22 8.10 -58.78
N PRO A 137 15.29 9.35 -58.27
CA PRO A 137 14.12 10.12 -57.84
C PRO A 137 13.64 11.07 -58.93
N SER A 138 12.34 11.07 -59.25
CA SER A 138 11.75 12.16 -60.04
C SER A 138 10.21 12.14 -60.03
N TRP A 139 9.57 13.14 -59.41
CA TRP A 139 8.64 14.12 -60.05
C TRP A 139 7.69 14.78 -59.04
N SER A 140 7.68 16.10 -59.13
CA SER A 140 6.81 17.03 -58.44
C SER A 140 5.54 17.33 -59.26
N ALA A 141 4.46 17.63 -58.55
CA ALA A 141 3.41 18.60 -58.87
C ALA A 141 2.43 18.36 -60.05
N HIS A 142 1.13 18.31 -59.70
CA HIS A 142 -0.05 18.86 -60.40
C HIS A 142 -1.28 18.45 -59.53
N ILE A 143 -2.13 19.28 -58.93
CA ILE A 143 -2.91 20.42 -59.44
C ILE A 143 -3.46 21.25 -58.25
N ARG A 144 -3.34 22.58 -58.35
CA ARG A 144 -4.22 23.58 -57.71
C ARG A 144 -5.02 24.29 -58.81
N ARG A 145 -6.33 24.43 -58.64
CA ARG A 145 -7.21 25.51 -59.17
C ARG A 145 -8.55 25.42 -58.41
N MET A 146 -8.88 26.39 -57.55
CA MET A 146 -9.76 27.56 -57.81
C MET A 146 -11.22 27.12 -58.09
N MET A 147 -12.31 27.63 -57.48
CA MET A 147 -12.61 28.97 -56.94
C MET A 147 -13.96 28.92 -56.11
N PRO A 148 -14.61 30.03 -55.68
CA PRO A 148 -15.14 30.22 -54.31
C PRO A 148 -16.67 30.24 -54.20
N LEU A 149 -17.23 30.20 -52.99
CA LEU A 149 -18.57 30.74 -52.71
C LEU A 149 -18.64 31.45 -51.34
N ARG A 150 -18.91 32.76 -51.42
CA ARG A 150 -19.43 33.60 -50.33
C ARG A 150 -20.92 33.34 -50.17
N GLY A 151 -21.38 33.37 -48.91
CA GLY A 151 -22.69 33.90 -48.54
C GLY A 151 -23.77 32.86 -48.22
N PHE A 152 -24.07 32.69 -46.93
CA PHE A 152 -25.44 32.84 -46.45
C PHE A 152 -25.44 33.13 -44.94
N ARG A 153 -26.18 34.17 -44.56
CA ARG A 153 -26.41 34.65 -43.19
C ARG A 153 -27.80 34.16 -42.73
N ARG A 154 -27.89 33.89 -41.42
CA ARG A 154 -29.04 34.01 -40.49
C ARG A 154 -30.07 32.86 -40.35
N LEU A 155 -30.53 32.78 -39.07
CA LEU A 155 -31.63 32.05 -38.41
C LEU A 155 -31.17 30.69 -37.81
N LEU A 156 -31.20 30.40 -36.50
CA LEU A 156 -31.97 30.90 -35.34
C LEU A 156 -31.26 30.58 -33.99
N TRP A 157 -31.32 31.55 -33.07
CA TRP A 157 -31.59 31.49 -31.62
C TRP A 157 -30.97 30.41 -30.71
N GLY A 158 -30.18 30.89 -29.73
CA GLY A 158 -30.50 30.68 -28.31
C GLY A 158 -29.76 29.57 -27.55
N GLN A 159 -28.47 29.74 -27.26
CA GLN A 159 -27.84 29.08 -26.10
C GLN A 159 -26.99 30.07 -25.32
N ARG A 160 -27.29 30.17 -24.03
CA ARG A 160 -26.51 30.89 -23.03
C ARG A 160 -25.10 30.32 -22.99
N SER A 161 -24.11 31.21 -23.10
CA SER A 161 -22.71 30.94 -22.82
C SER A 161 -22.56 30.44 -21.38
N LEU A 162 -22.06 29.22 -21.22
CA LEU A 162 -21.43 28.78 -19.98
C LEU A 162 -20.13 29.58 -19.79
N PRO A 163 -19.74 29.97 -18.56
CA PRO A 163 -18.44 30.61 -18.34
C PRO A 163 -17.35 29.61 -18.74
N SER A 164 -16.35 30.07 -19.49
CA SER A 164 -15.12 29.29 -19.67
C SER A 164 -14.55 29.02 -18.28
N ALA A 165 -14.23 27.76 -18.01
CA ALA A 165 -13.40 27.40 -16.87
C ALA A 165 -12.16 28.29 -16.91
N SER A 166 -12.05 29.22 -15.96
CA SER A 166 -10.83 29.96 -15.72
C SER A 166 -9.74 28.93 -15.44
N GLU A 167 -8.66 28.99 -16.19
CA GLU A 167 -7.37 28.43 -15.82
C GLU A 167 -7.16 28.75 -14.33
N THR A 168 -7.27 27.73 -13.49
CA THR A 168 -6.78 27.81 -12.13
C THR A 168 -5.28 28.03 -12.28
N ASP A 169 -4.80 29.20 -11.85
CA ASP A 169 -3.38 29.48 -11.62
C ASP A 169 -2.80 28.32 -10.82
N GLU A 170 -2.18 27.36 -11.51
CA GLU A 170 -1.20 26.48 -10.90
C GLU A 170 -0.03 27.39 -10.51
N GLN A 171 -0.08 27.92 -9.28
CA GLN A 171 1.03 28.66 -8.71
C GLN A 171 2.28 27.78 -8.83
N GLU A 172 3.23 28.22 -9.66
CA GLU A 172 4.56 27.61 -9.71
C GLU A 172 5.07 27.53 -8.28
N PRO A 173 5.40 26.32 -7.76
CA PRO A 173 5.86 26.18 -6.39
C PRO A 173 7.05 27.11 -6.18
N GLN A 174 6.90 28.01 -5.21
CA GLN A 174 7.89 29.03 -4.88
C GLN A 174 9.21 28.32 -4.53
N LYS A 175 10.15 28.31 -5.50
CA LYS A 175 11.41 27.56 -5.39
C LYS A 175 12.22 28.17 -4.24
N SER A 176 12.30 27.44 -3.12
CA SER A 176 13.33 27.73 -2.13
C SER A 176 14.69 27.65 -2.83
N PRO A 177 15.57 28.66 -2.73
CA PRO A 177 16.86 28.66 -3.39
C PRO A 177 17.74 27.46 -3.01
N ASP A 178 17.42 26.80 -1.89
CA ASP A 178 18.18 25.66 -1.34
C ASP A 178 17.52 24.30 -1.64
N ALA A 179 16.52 24.25 -2.52
CA ALA A 179 15.84 23.00 -2.87
C ALA A 179 16.72 22.12 -3.77
N ARG A 180 17.05 20.91 -3.30
CA ARG A 180 17.70 19.88 -4.13
C ARG A 180 16.65 18.97 -4.73
N PHE A 181 16.93 18.44 -5.91
CA PHE A 181 16.05 17.56 -6.65
C PHE A 181 16.85 16.34 -7.11
N PRO A 182 16.29 15.13 -6.99
CA PRO A 182 16.81 13.96 -7.67
C PRO A 182 16.58 14.10 -9.17
N ASN A 183 17.59 14.57 -9.88
CA ASN A 183 17.60 14.74 -11.33
C ASN A 183 18.01 13.43 -12.02
N VAL A 184 17.33 13.12 -13.11
CA VAL A 184 17.59 11.91 -13.91
C VAL A 184 17.82 12.30 -15.35
N TYR A 185 18.85 11.74 -15.98
CA TYR A 185 19.20 12.00 -17.37
C TYR A 185 19.34 10.67 -18.12
N LEU A 186 18.89 10.66 -19.37
CA LEU A 186 18.89 9.46 -20.21
C LEU A 186 19.68 9.74 -21.48
N TYR A 187 20.73 8.96 -21.71
CA TYR A 187 21.55 9.05 -22.90
C TYR A 187 21.69 7.69 -23.56
N ASN A 188 21.88 7.66 -24.88
CA ASN A 188 22.26 6.43 -25.57
C ASN A 188 23.76 6.14 -25.43
N GLU A 189 24.24 5.05 -26.03
CA GLU A 189 25.67 4.65 -26.00
C GLU A 189 26.63 5.74 -26.55
N ASN A 190 26.14 6.59 -27.46
CA ASN A 190 26.89 7.69 -28.06
C ASN A 190 26.77 9.00 -27.25
N LEU A 191 26.24 8.95 -26.03
CA LEU A 191 25.99 10.10 -25.14
C LEU A 191 25.05 11.16 -25.75
N ARG A 192 24.20 10.77 -26.70
CA ARG A 192 23.10 11.63 -27.16
C ARG A 192 21.94 11.54 -26.19
N SER A 193 21.42 12.69 -25.76
CA SER A 193 20.20 12.76 -24.95
C SER A 193 19.04 12.05 -25.67
N ILE A 194 18.23 11.33 -24.89
CA ILE A 194 17.05 10.62 -25.39
C ILE A 194 15.80 11.46 -25.10
N GLU A 195 14.99 11.67 -26.14
CA GLU A 195 13.78 12.49 -26.07
C GLU A 195 12.58 11.71 -25.50
N PRO A 196 11.54 12.36 -24.93
CA PRO A 196 10.40 11.66 -24.30
C PRO A 196 9.61 10.75 -25.23
N LEU A 197 9.59 11.08 -26.52
CA LEU A 197 8.83 10.37 -27.54
C LEU A 197 9.67 9.34 -28.32
N GLU A 198 10.85 9.00 -27.79
CA GLU A 198 11.76 8.01 -28.36
C GLU A 198 11.64 6.68 -27.57
N SER A 199 11.44 5.57 -28.29
CA SER A 199 11.55 4.23 -27.70
C SER A 199 13.01 3.85 -27.53
N PHE A 200 13.31 2.99 -26.57
CA PHE A 200 14.64 2.38 -26.49
C PHE A 200 14.71 1.23 -27.49
N SER A 201 15.82 1.13 -28.21
CA SER A 201 16.02 0.02 -29.15
C SER A 201 16.24 -1.29 -28.37
N PRO A 202 15.68 -2.43 -28.83
CA PRO A 202 15.96 -3.73 -28.21
C PRO A 202 17.46 -4.03 -28.13
N GLY A 203 17.91 -4.56 -26.99
CA GLY A 203 19.31 -4.89 -26.71
C GLY A 203 20.25 -3.69 -26.50
N ALA A 204 19.80 -2.46 -26.73
CA ALA A 204 20.63 -1.25 -26.60
C ALA A 204 21.01 -0.97 -25.14
N VAL A 205 22.18 -0.36 -24.93
CA VAL A 205 22.57 0.15 -23.61
C VAL A 205 22.21 1.62 -23.48
N ILE A 206 21.40 1.94 -22.48
CA ILE A 206 21.05 3.30 -22.07
C ILE A 206 21.93 3.70 -20.90
N ARG A 207 22.52 4.89 -20.96
CA ARG A 207 23.25 5.50 -19.85
C ARG A 207 22.27 6.32 -19.03
N LEU A 208 22.03 5.86 -17.81
CA LEU A 208 21.20 6.52 -16.82
C LEU A 208 22.13 7.33 -15.91
N MET A 209 22.05 8.65 -15.93
CA MET A 209 22.79 9.49 -15.00
C MET A 209 21.84 10.04 -13.94
N ILE A 210 22.28 10.04 -12.68
CA ILE A 210 21.49 10.50 -11.54
C ILE A 210 22.32 11.49 -10.74
N GLY A 211 21.75 12.66 -10.43
CA GLY A 211 22.39 13.65 -9.56
C GLY A 211 21.38 14.26 -8.60
N ILE A 212 21.84 14.75 -7.45
CA ILE A 212 20.99 15.43 -6.47
C ILE A 212 21.49 16.87 -6.34
N GLY A 213 20.70 17.85 -6.79
CA GLY A 213 21.13 19.25 -6.79
C GLY A 213 20.01 20.18 -7.26
N MET A 214 20.33 21.39 -7.71
CA MET A 214 19.29 22.27 -8.28
C MET A 214 18.51 21.56 -9.41
N LEU A 215 17.23 21.88 -9.55
CA LEU A 215 16.41 21.31 -10.62
C LEU A 215 17.00 21.67 -11.99
N ASP A 216 17.45 20.66 -12.73
CA ASP A 216 18.04 20.83 -14.04
C ASP A 216 16.95 20.75 -15.12
N LYS A 217 16.99 21.67 -16.10
CA LYS A 217 16.08 21.66 -17.25
C LYS A 217 16.24 20.42 -18.13
N ALA A 218 17.41 19.78 -18.10
CA ALA A 218 17.67 18.53 -18.81
C ALA A 218 17.18 17.29 -18.05
N SER A 219 16.72 17.44 -16.80
CA SER A 219 16.16 16.34 -16.03
C SER A 219 14.91 15.76 -16.71
N ARG A 220 14.79 14.44 -16.66
CA ARG A 220 13.72 13.64 -17.27
C ARG A 220 12.58 13.35 -16.31
N VAL A 221 12.70 13.80 -15.07
CA VAL A 221 11.71 13.59 -14.01
C VAL A 221 10.50 14.49 -14.24
N LEU A 222 9.35 13.87 -14.44
CA LEU A 222 8.05 14.53 -14.49
C LEU A 222 7.61 14.90 -13.07
N ASN A 223 7.10 16.13 -12.91
CA ASN A 223 6.66 16.68 -11.62
C ASN A 223 7.70 16.48 -10.51
N PRO A 224 8.94 16.98 -10.70
CA PRO A 224 10.05 16.70 -9.81
C PRO A 224 9.71 17.17 -8.39
N ARG A 225 9.90 16.27 -7.42
CA ARG A 225 9.75 16.58 -6.01
C ARG A 225 11.12 16.88 -5.43
N SER A 226 11.23 17.98 -4.69
CA SER A 226 12.47 18.34 -4.03
C SER A 226 12.71 17.46 -2.81
N PHE A 227 13.99 17.27 -2.54
CA PHE A 227 14.61 17.08 -1.24
C PHE A 227 14.87 18.47 -0.62
N ALA A 228 13.83 19.24 -0.30
CA ALA A 228 14.02 20.65 0.06
C ALA A 228 14.71 20.82 1.44
N GLY A 229 15.64 21.78 1.54
CA GLY A 229 16.14 22.28 2.82
C GLY A 229 17.64 22.07 3.07
N LEU A 230 18.18 22.91 3.95
CA LEU A 230 19.52 22.79 4.50
C LEU A 230 19.61 21.49 5.29
N ILE A 231 20.54 20.61 4.92
CA ILE A 231 20.97 19.54 5.82
C ILE A 231 21.43 20.23 7.11
N PRO A 232 21.03 19.77 8.31
CA PRO A 232 21.47 20.38 9.56
C PRO A 232 22.98 20.65 9.53
N GLU A 233 23.46 21.74 10.14
CA GLU A 233 24.85 22.22 10.07
C GLU A 233 25.93 21.20 10.55
N ARG A 234 25.50 19.99 10.92
CA ARG A 234 26.32 18.89 11.38
C ARG A 234 26.08 17.70 10.47
N GLU A 235 27.12 17.40 9.70
CA GLU A 235 27.34 16.19 8.92
C GLU A 235 27.01 16.24 7.42
N VAL A 236 27.87 15.50 6.74
CA VAL A 236 27.81 15.17 5.33
C VAL A 236 26.80 14.02 5.20
N VAL A 237 25.71 14.22 4.46
CA VAL A 237 24.68 13.18 4.31
C VAL A 237 25.03 12.28 3.15
N VAL A 238 25.18 10.98 3.41
CA VAL A 238 25.39 9.98 2.36
C VAL A 238 24.04 9.41 1.94
N ILE A 239 23.70 9.59 0.67
CA ILE A 239 22.53 8.99 0.03
C ILE A 239 23.00 7.83 -0.84
N ARG A 240 22.51 6.63 -0.53
CA ARG A 240 22.67 5.45 -1.37
C ARG A 240 21.61 5.45 -2.45
N VAL A 241 22.02 5.27 -3.69
CA VAL A 241 21.14 5.25 -4.86
C VAL A 241 21.20 3.86 -5.47
N LEU A 242 20.09 3.13 -5.35
CA LEU A 242 19.91 1.80 -5.90
C LEU A 242 19.06 1.89 -7.17
N VAL A 243 19.60 1.41 -8.29
CA VAL A 243 18.83 1.18 -9.51
C VAL A 243 18.52 -0.30 -9.62
N ALA A 244 17.24 -0.66 -9.72
CA ALA A 244 16.81 -2.06 -9.75
C ALA A 244 15.71 -2.27 -10.81
N SER A 245 15.72 -3.42 -11.48
CA SER A 245 14.76 -3.73 -12.53
C SER A 245 14.56 -5.23 -12.72
N THR A 246 13.34 -5.62 -13.10
CA THR A 246 13.03 -6.98 -13.61
C THR A 246 13.08 -7.05 -15.15
N SER A 247 13.20 -5.91 -15.82
CA SER A 247 13.18 -5.78 -17.28
C SER A 247 14.56 -5.48 -17.87
N PHE A 248 15.31 -4.57 -17.24
CA PHE A 248 16.64 -4.16 -17.67
C PHE A 248 17.72 -4.95 -16.93
N THR A 249 18.83 -5.21 -17.61
CA THR A 249 20.08 -5.55 -16.92
C THR A 249 20.81 -4.28 -16.52
N ILE A 250 21.25 -4.20 -15.26
CA ILE A 250 21.84 -3.02 -14.64
C ILE A 250 23.34 -3.23 -14.43
N GLY A 251 24.15 -2.20 -14.70
CA GLY A 251 25.57 -2.14 -14.38
C GLY A 251 25.96 -0.81 -13.72
N SER A 252 26.98 -0.83 -12.86
CA SER A 252 27.50 0.33 -12.11
C SER A 252 28.43 1.23 -12.93
N ASP A 253 28.89 0.78 -14.10
CA ASP A 253 29.87 1.50 -14.89
C ASP A 253 29.61 1.33 -16.40
N ARG A 254 30.66 1.45 -17.23
CA ARG A 254 30.52 1.27 -18.68
C ARG A 254 30.22 -0.18 -19.07
N SER A 255 30.61 -1.15 -18.24
CA SER A 255 30.34 -2.57 -18.43
C SER A 255 28.90 -2.90 -18.05
N SER A 256 28.26 -3.76 -18.83
CA SER A 256 26.90 -4.23 -18.56
C SER A 256 26.97 -5.64 -17.99
N ASP A 257 27.81 -5.85 -16.97
CA ASP A 257 27.95 -7.14 -16.31
C ASP A 257 26.69 -7.41 -15.46
N GLY A 258 25.56 -7.63 -16.13
CA GLY A 258 24.67 -8.74 -15.82
C GLY A 258 23.83 -8.74 -14.55
N SER A 259 23.65 -7.67 -13.76
CA SER A 259 22.80 -7.75 -12.55
C SER A 259 21.37 -7.21 -12.74
N THR A 260 20.46 -7.57 -11.85
CA THR A 260 19.11 -6.99 -11.74
C THR A 260 19.11 -5.68 -10.95
N SER A 261 20.22 -5.36 -10.27
CA SER A 261 20.34 -4.11 -9.51
C SER A 261 21.78 -3.61 -9.44
N SER A 262 21.95 -2.33 -9.08
CA SER A 262 23.25 -1.73 -8.82
C SER A 262 23.09 -0.55 -7.86
N GLU A 263 23.95 -0.46 -6.86
CA GLU A 263 23.95 0.61 -5.86
C GLU A 263 25.23 1.46 -5.97
N GLN A 264 25.08 2.77 -5.85
CA GLN A 264 26.19 3.72 -5.74
C GLN A 264 25.84 4.80 -4.71
N GLU A 265 26.82 5.62 -4.30
CA GLU A 265 26.64 6.62 -3.24
C GLU A 265 26.87 8.05 -3.73
N LEU A 266 26.01 8.95 -3.28
CA LEU A 266 26.17 10.40 -3.39
C LEU A 266 26.30 11.00 -2.01
N THR A 267 27.25 11.91 -1.88
CA THR A 267 27.53 12.67 -0.68
C THR A 267 26.95 14.07 -0.84
N LEU A 268 25.95 14.41 -0.02
CA LEU A 268 25.31 15.72 -0.02
C LEU A 268 26.04 16.65 0.95
N PRO A 269 26.64 17.76 0.47
CA PRO A 269 27.30 18.72 1.35
C PRO A 269 26.27 19.54 2.14
N ALA A 270 26.63 20.00 3.35
CA ALA A 270 25.74 20.79 4.20
C ALA A 270 25.43 22.18 3.64
N ASP A 271 26.30 22.72 2.76
CA ASP A 271 26.23 24.07 2.19
C ASP A 271 25.13 24.27 1.12
N GLY A 272 24.26 23.28 0.90
CA GLY A 272 23.24 23.34 -0.15
C GLY A 272 23.73 22.89 -1.53
N GLY A 273 25.03 22.62 -1.69
CA GLY A 273 25.66 22.24 -2.95
C GLY A 273 25.13 20.93 -3.55
N PRO A 274 25.46 20.66 -4.83
CA PRO A 274 25.10 19.39 -5.47
C PRO A 274 25.78 18.23 -4.74
N GLY A 275 25.11 17.07 -4.75
CA GLY A 275 25.70 15.83 -4.30
C GLY A 275 26.94 15.49 -5.14
N ALA A 276 27.96 14.95 -4.49
CA ALA A 276 29.18 14.51 -5.13
C ALA A 276 29.45 13.03 -4.82
N THR A 277 29.98 12.32 -5.79
CA THR A 277 30.53 10.97 -5.64
C THR A 277 31.88 11.01 -4.94
N ALA A 278 32.40 9.86 -4.52
CA ALA A 278 33.70 9.75 -3.86
C ALA A 278 34.87 10.26 -4.73
N ASP A 279 34.75 10.23 -6.06
CA ASP A 279 35.75 10.76 -7.00
C ASP A 279 35.45 12.22 -7.44
N GLY A 280 34.45 12.84 -6.85
CA GLY A 280 34.13 14.27 -7.04
C GLY A 280 33.21 14.59 -8.21
N ASN A 281 32.68 13.59 -8.93
CA ASN A 281 31.65 13.84 -9.94
C ASN A 281 30.31 14.19 -9.28
N ASP A 282 29.54 15.09 -9.89
CA ASP A 282 28.23 15.52 -9.41
C ASP A 282 27.08 14.56 -9.75
N ARG A 283 27.39 13.46 -10.45
CA ARG A 283 26.42 12.51 -11.00
C ARG A 283 26.93 11.08 -10.89
N LEU A 284 26.02 10.18 -10.55
CA LEU A 284 26.15 8.74 -10.70
C LEU A 284 25.88 8.34 -12.14
N LEU A 285 26.54 7.28 -12.59
CA LEU A 285 26.34 6.69 -13.92
C LEU A 285 25.98 5.21 -13.78
N PHE A 286 24.83 4.84 -14.32
CA PHE A 286 24.37 3.47 -14.44
C PHE A 286 24.17 3.10 -15.91
N SER A 287 24.29 1.81 -16.20
CA SER A 287 24.04 1.24 -17.52
C SER A 287 22.82 0.36 -17.49
N LEU A 288 21.84 0.64 -18.36
CA LEU A 288 20.63 -0.15 -18.51
C LEU A 288 20.67 -0.85 -19.87
N ARG A 289 20.88 -2.16 -19.90
CA ARG A 289 20.71 -2.94 -21.14
C ARG A 289 19.24 -3.27 -21.30
N CYS A 290 18.68 -2.84 -22.42
CA CYS A 290 17.29 -3.07 -22.79
C CYS A 290 17.03 -4.56 -23.09
N PRO A 291 15.81 -5.06 -22.87
CA PRO A 291 15.40 -6.37 -23.35
C PRO A 291 15.66 -6.55 -24.85
N GLU A 292 15.93 -7.77 -25.28
CA GLU A 292 16.11 -8.13 -26.71
C GLU A 292 14.80 -8.07 -27.52
N TRP A 293 13.66 -8.01 -26.85
CA TRP A 293 12.34 -8.06 -27.47
C TRP A 293 11.55 -6.77 -27.23
N PRO A 294 10.76 -6.29 -28.22
CA PRO A 294 9.88 -5.16 -28.03
C PRO A 294 8.86 -5.39 -26.92
N GLY A 295 8.51 -4.34 -26.19
CA GLY A 295 7.60 -4.41 -25.06
C GLY A 295 7.67 -3.18 -24.17
N LYS A 296 7.11 -3.28 -22.96
CA LYS A 296 7.28 -2.29 -21.90
C LYS A 296 8.39 -2.75 -20.97
N ALA A 297 9.19 -1.81 -20.49
CA ALA A 297 10.21 -2.06 -19.48
C ALA A 297 10.15 -0.96 -18.42
N ASP A 298 10.48 -1.32 -17.18
CA ASP A 298 10.59 -0.37 -16.08
C ASP A 298 11.87 -0.59 -15.25
N ALA A 299 12.34 0.47 -14.60
CA ALA A 299 13.39 0.41 -13.59
C ALA A 299 13.03 1.36 -12.44
N ARG A 300 13.38 0.96 -11.22
CA ARG A 300 13.24 1.77 -10.01
C ARG A 300 14.58 2.40 -9.65
N ILE A 301 14.54 3.68 -9.31
CA ILE A 301 15.65 4.47 -8.80
C ILE A 301 15.30 4.84 -7.37
N ASN A 302 15.94 4.18 -6.42
CA ASN A 302 15.62 4.24 -5.00
C ASN A 302 16.72 5.01 -4.26
N TYR A 303 16.31 5.93 -3.39
CA TYR A 303 17.20 6.78 -2.60
C TYR A 303 17.08 6.37 -1.14
N TYR A 304 18.21 6.02 -0.51
CA TYR A 304 18.29 5.52 0.85
C TYR A 304 19.14 6.43 1.75
N TYR A 305 18.67 6.65 2.97
CA TYR A 305 19.40 7.29 4.06
C TYR A 305 19.25 6.44 5.32
N ARG A 306 20.36 6.09 5.99
CA ARG A 306 20.35 5.16 7.16
C ARG A 306 19.55 3.88 6.91
N ASP A 307 19.75 3.32 5.71
CA ASP A 307 19.03 2.15 5.17
C ASP A 307 17.50 2.27 5.06
N ALA A 308 16.91 3.44 5.37
CA ALA A 308 15.51 3.74 5.11
C ALA A 308 15.33 4.27 3.69
N LEU A 309 14.31 3.78 2.98
CA LEU A 309 13.96 4.32 1.67
C LEU A 309 13.35 5.72 1.86
N ILE A 310 14.03 6.76 1.42
CA ILE A 310 13.55 8.14 1.54
C ILE A 310 12.84 8.65 0.29
N GLY A 311 13.09 8.02 -0.86
CA GLY A 311 12.42 8.34 -2.13
C GLY A 311 12.58 7.25 -3.17
N SER A 312 11.65 7.18 -4.12
CA SER A 312 11.72 6.28 -5.26
C SER A 312 11.14 6.94 -6.52
N GLN A 313 11.88 6.82 -7.61
CA GLN A 313 11.44 7.17 -8.95
C GLN A 313 11.30 5.92 -9.80
N ILE A 314 10.37 5.95 -10.76
CA ILE A 314 10.19 4.90 -11.76
C ILE A 314 10.49 5.45 -13.15
N LEU A 315 11.46 4.82 -13.81
CA LEU A 315 11.67 4.93 -15.25
C LEU A 315 10.75 3.93 -15.94
N ARG A 316 9.88 4.39 -16.84
CA ARG A 316 9.10 3.55 -17.75
C ARG A 316 9.52 3.83 -19.18
N ALA A 317 9.67 2.80 -19.99
CA ALA A 317 10.04 2.95 -21.40
C ALA A 317 9.37 1.92 -22.32
N ASP A 318 9.05 2.37 -23.52
CA ASP A 318 8.79 1.50 -24.66
C ASP A 318 10.09 0.96 -25.24
N ILE A 319 10.14 -0.35 -25.46
CA ILE A 319 11.22 -1.05 -26.15
C ILE A 319 10.76 -1.35 -27.58
N GLY A 320 11.45 -0.82 -28.59
CA GLY A 320 11.09 -0.95 -30.00
C GLY A 320 11.93 -0.11 -30.96
N TRP A 321 11.63 -0.19 -32.26
CA TRP A 321 12.38 0.48 -33.35
C TRP A 321 11.67 1.72 -33.93
N GLY A 322 10.71 2.30 -33.21
CA GLY A 322 9.84 3.37 -33.72
C GLY A 322 9.60 4.48 -32.71
N PRO A 323 8.58 5.34 -32.92
CA PRO A 323 8.11 6.23 -31.88
C PRO A 323 7.67 5.42 -30.65
N GLY A 324 7.97 5.91 -29.47
CA GLY A 324 7.55 5.31 -28.21
C GLY A 324 7.48 6.36 -27.13
N GLN A 325 7.36 5.94 -25.88
CA GLN A 325 7.38 6.85 -24.75
C GLN A 325 8.39 6.38 -23.71
N ASN A 326 9.12 7.33 -23.15
CA ASN A 326 9.81 7.16 -21.88
C ASN A 326 9.40 8.27 -20.89
N SER A 327 9.25 7.89 -19.62
CA SER A 327 9.00 8.83 -18.53
C SER A 327 9.77 8.42 -17.28
N VAL A 328 10.13 9.42 -16.47
CA VAL A 328 10.61 9.20 -15.11
C VAL A 328 9.66 9.93 -14.17
N GLU A 329 9.09 9.24 -13.20
CA GLU A 329 8.10 9.80 -12.27
C GLU A 329 8.51 9.50 -10.83
N THR A 330 8.28 10.44 -9.91
CA THR A 330 8.46 10.19 -8.47
C THR A 330 7.22 9.48 -7.93
N GLY A 331 7.37 8.20 -7.57
CA GLY A 331 6.25 7.37 -7.08
C GLY A 331 6.16 7.28 -5.55
N TYR A 332 7.28 7.51 -4.87
CA TYR A 332 7.35 7.46 -3.41
C TYR A 332 8.30 8.52 -2.89
N LEU A 333 7.90 9.14 -1.79
CA LEU A 333 8.72 10.08 -1.05
C LEU A 333 8.30 10.04 0.41
N VAL A 334 9.25 9.77 1.29
CA VAL A 334 9.06 9.80 2.74
C VAL A 334 8.95 11.24 3.24
N SER A 335 9.66 12.17 2.60
CA SER A 335 9.61 13.60 2.89
C SER A 335 9.75 14.48 1.67
N SER A 336 8.97 15.56 1.61
CA SER A 336 9.20 16.67 0.67
C SER A 336 10.41 17.54 1.02
N THR A 337 10.99 17.34 2.22
CA THR A 337 12.15 18.06 2.74
C THR A 337 13.21 17.09 3.27
N LEU A 338 14.50 17.40 3.14
CA LEU A 338 15.53 16.65 3.89
C LEU A 338 15.79 17.22 5.29
N LEU A 339 15.01 18.20 5.74
CA LEU A 339 15.22 18.86 7.04
C LEU A 339 15.09 17.87 8.20
N ASP A 340 14.15 16.94 8.09
CA ASP A 340 13.77 16.03 9.17
C ASP A 340 14.31 14.62 8.94
N VAL A 341 15.23 14.40 7.98
CA VAL A 341 15.80 13.06 7.76
C VAL A 341 16.57 12.56 8.97
N ASP A 342 17.10 13.45 9.80
CA ASP A 342 17.77 13.06 11.05
C ASP A 342 16.81 12.49 12.09
N GLU A 343 15.49 12.73 11.95
CA GLU A 343 14.48 12.04 12.74
C GLU A 343 14.35 10.56 12.34
N ILE A 344 14.82 10.17 11.15
CA ILE A 344 14.85 8.76 10.75
C ILE A 344 15.87 8.03 11.63
N PRO A 345 15.42 7.04 12.44
CA PRO A 345 16.31 6.33 13.35
C PRO A 345 17.40 5.60 12.59
N ASP A 346 18.63 5.65 13.10
CA ASP A 346 19.77 4.89 12.58
C ASP A 346 19.68 3.43 13.06
N VAL A 347 18.90 2.64 12.32
CA VAL A 347 18.64 1.22 12.61
C VAL A 347 18.72 0.42 11.32
N SER A 348 19.27 -0.78 11.42
CA SER A 348 19.44 -1.68 10.30
C SER A 348 18.08 -2.08 9.71
N ARG A 349 17.90 -1.91 8.39
CA ARG A 349 16.62 -2.17 7.69
C ARG A 349 16.78 -3.05 6.46
N VAL A 350 15.99 -4.11 6.37
CA VAL A 350 15.70 -4.74 5.08
C VAL A 350 14.54 -3.97 4.46
N SER A 351 14.79 -3.33 3.31
CA SER A 351 13.77 -2.52 2.65
C SER A 351 13.06 -3.32 1.57
N LEU A 352 11.73 -3.27 1.58
CA LEU A 352 10.88 -3.83 0.55
C LEU A 352 10.02 -2.72 -0.05
N LEU A 353 10.18 -2.47 -1.35
CA LEU A 353 9.32 -1.59 -2.11
C LEU A 353 8.39 -2.43 -2.97
N LEU A 354 7.08 -2.27 -2.80
CA LEU A 354 6.06 -2.87 -3.67
C LEU A 354 5.41 -1.81 -4.54
N ASP A 355 5.44 -2.01 -5.85
CA ASP A 355 4.81 -1.11 -6.81
C ASP A 355 3.98 -1.85 -7.84
N ALA A 356 2.94 -1.20 -8.36
CA ALA A 356 2.17 -1.72 -9.48
C ALA A 356 3.02 -1.63 -10.76
N GLY A 357 3.51 -2.77 -11.22
CA GLY A 357 4.15 -2.93 -12.51
C GLY A 357 3.14 -2.97 -13.65
N PRO A 358 3.62 -2.99 -14.90
CA PRO A 358 2.75 -3.15 -16.06
C PRO A 358 2.01 -4.51 -16.01
N SER A 359 0.80 -4.52 -16.55
CA SER A 359 0.08 -5.78 -16.86
C SER A 359 -0.34 -6.64 -15.65
N GLY A 360 -0.63 -6.04 -14.48
CA GLY A 360 -1.14 -6.77 -13.31
C GLY A 360 -0.06 -7.56 -12.55
N MET A 361 1.20 -7.17 -12.71
CA MET A 361 2.33 -7.68 -11.96
C MET A 361 2.77 -6.59 -10.99
N TYR A 362 3.06 -6.93 -9.74
CA TYR A 362 3.76 -6.02 -8.83
C TYR A 362 5.27 -6.22 -8.99
N THR A 363 6.04 -5.14 -8.94
CA THR A 363 7.50 -5.20 -8.84
C THR A 363 7.88 -5.03 -7.37
N ALA A 364 8.64 -5.98 -6.86
CA ALA A 364 9.23 -5.96 -5.53
C ALA A 364 10.73 -5.71 -5.64
N VAL A 365 11.24 -4.75 -4.89
CA VAL A 365 12.68 -4.54 -4.71
C VAL A 365 13.02 -4.80 -3.25
N LEU A 366 13.82 -5.83 -3.00
CA LEU A 366 14.28 -6.19 -1.67
C LEU A 366 15.76 -5.84 -1.52
N ARG A 367 16.08 -4.96 -0.57
CA ARG A 367 17.44 -4.50 -0.27
C ARG A 367 17.86 -4.99 1.13
N PRO A 368 19.02 -5.65 1.29
CA PRO A 368 19.51 -6.06 2.61
C PRO A 368 19.91 -4.85 3.47
N ALA A 369 20.06 -5.11 4.76
CA ALA A 369 20.30 -4.07 5.76
C ALA A 369 21.75 -3.60 5.86
N ASP A 370 22.70 -4.33 5.28
CA ASP A 370 24.10 -3.95 5.21
C ASP A 370 24.62 -4.27 3.81
N SER A 371 25.10 -3.24 3.10
CA SER A 371 25.74 -3.39 1.78
C SER A 371 27.16 -3.95 1.87
N SER A 372 27.74 -4.06 3.07
CA SER A 372 29.04 -4.72 3.29
C SER A 372 28.96 -6.24 3.09
N VAL A 373 27.75 -6.81 3.25
CA VAL A 373 27.47 -8.19 2.89
C VAL A 373 27.30 -8.26 1.38
N ALA A 374 28.01 -9.17 0.72
CA ALA A 374 28.02 -9.34 -0.74
C ALA A 374 26.66 -9.70 -1.40
N SER A 375 25.54 -9.56 -0.67
CA SER A 375 24.20 -9.77 -1.18
C SER A 375 23.72 -8.52 -1.90
N GLU A 376 23.61 -8.60 -3.22
CA GLU A 376 22.99 -7.55 -4.03
C GLU A 376 21.49 -7.48 -3.76
N ALA A 377 20.89 -6.30 -3.92
CA ALA A 377 19.44 -6.16 -3.88
C ALA A 377 18.81 -6.97 -5.02
N VAL A 378 17.64 -7.56 -4.77
CA VAL A 378 16.93 -8.38 -5.77
C VAL A 378 15.64 -7.69 -6.15
N ALA A 379 15.45 -7.51 -7.46
CA ALA A 379 14.18 -7.12 -8.04
C ALA A 379 13.46 -8.36 -8.57
N PHE A 380 12.19 -8.52 -8.23
CA PHE A 380 11.38 -9.63 -8.70
C PHE A 380 9.93 -9.21 -8.94
N SER A 381 9.23 -9.97 -9.77
CA SER A 381 7.82 -9.71 -10.08
C SER A 381 6.90 -10.65 -9.33
N ILE A 382 5.82 -10.10 -8.79
CA ILE A 382 4.78 -10.82 -8.06
C ILE A 382 3.48 -10.74 -8.89
N PRO A 383 2.98 -11.85 -9.44
CA PRO A 383 1.70 -11.83 -10.13
C PRO A 383 0.56 -11.54 -9.15
N GLU A 384 -0.22 -10.49 -9.40
CA GLU A 384 -1.36 -10.11 -8.56
C GLU A 384 -2.32 -11.29 -8.39
N THR A 385 -2.69 -11.95 -9.48
CA THR A 385 -3.61 -13.10 -9.47
C THR A 385 -3.06 -14.28 -8.66
N ALA A 386 -1.74 -14.44 -8.59
CA ALA A 386 -1.13 -15.56 -7.88
C ALA A 386 -1.11 -15.36 -6.36
N VAL A 387 -1.15 -14.11 -5.90
CA VAL A 387 -0.97 -13.72 -4.49
C VAL A 387 -2.25 -13.14 -3.89
N GLY A 388 -3.07 -12.42 -4.66
CA GLY A 388 -4.34 -11.84 -4.22
C GLY A 388 -5.30 -12.88 -3.66
N ASP A 389 -5.45 -14.03 -4.34
CA ASP A 389 -6.25 -15.15 -3.83
C ASP A 389 -5.70 -15.68 -2.50
N LEU A 390 -4.38 -15.78 -2.35
CA LEU A 390 -3.77 -16.24 -1.09
C LEU A 390 -3.93 -15.23 0.05
N VAL A 391 -3.82 -13.93 -0.25
CA VAL A 391 -4.05 -12.88 0.75
C VAL A 391 -5.48 -12.96 1.26
N ARG A 392 -6.46 -13.09 0.35
CA ARG A 392 -7.86 -13.30 0.71
C ARG A 392 -8.04 -14.57 1.54
N ASP A 393 -7.45 -15.69 1.13
CA ASP A 393 -7.54 -16.96 1.86
C ASP A 393 -6.95 -16.84 3.28
N VAL A 394 -5.77 -16.21 3.42
CA VAL A 394 -5.11 -16.00 4.72
C VAL A 394 -5.96 -15.11 5.63
N ARG A 395 -6.48 -13.98 5.12
CA ARG A 395 -7.40 -13.10 5.87
C ARG A 395 -8.68 -13.83 6.26
N ALA A 396 -9.22 -14.65 5.37
CA ALA A 396 -10.42 -15.45 5.65
C ALA A 396 -10.18 -16.48 6.77
N GLU A 397 -9.03 -17.16 6.78
CA GLU A 397 -8.69 -18.07 7.88
C GLU A 397 -8.47 -17.29 9.19
N LEU A 398 -7.82 -16.12 9.16
CA LEU A 398 -7.67 -15.29 10.36
C LEU A 398 -9.03 -14.90 10.93
N ALA A 399 -9.93 -14.39 10.10
CA ALA A 399 -11.29 -14.01 10.52
C ALA A 399 -12.03 -15.18 11.20
N ARG A 400 -11.79 -16.43 10.78
CA ARG A 400 -12.38 -17.62 11.41
C ARG A 400 -11.77 -17.98 12.76
N THR A 401 -10.50 -17.63 13.00
CA THR A 401 -9.84 -17.82 14.31
C THR A 401 -10.22 -16.73 15.31
N VAL A 402 -10.74 -15.60 14.83
CA VAL A 402 -11.20 -14.51 15.69
C VAL A 402 -12.51 -14.91 16.37
N THR A 403 -12.47 -15.14 17.67
CA THR A 403 -13.64 -15.40 18.51
C THR A 403 -13.96 -14.19 19.38
N SER A 404 -15.09 -14.19 20.09
CA SER A 404 -15.42 -13.14 21.08
C SER A 404 -14.66 -13.29 22.41
N ARG A 405 -13.88 -14.37 22.58
CA ARG A 405 -13.16 -14.68 23.82
C ARG A 405 -11.68 -14.36 23.68
N ARG A 406 -11.13 -13.75 24.72
CA ARG A 406 -9.70 -13.43 24.78
C ARG A 406 -8.83 -14.66 25.00
N VAL A 407 -9.21 -15.53 25.92
CA VAL A 407 -8.44 -16.73 26.28
C VAL A 407 -8.85 -17.90 25.40
N HIS A 408 -7.88 -18.53 24.76
CA HIS A 408 -8.05 -19.78 24.01
C HIS A 408 -7.38 -20.91 24.79
N SER A 409 -8.00 -22.09 24.79
CA SER A 409 -7.34 -23.32 25.21
C SER A 409 -6.18 -23.65 24.27
N LYS A 410 -5.23 -24.44 24.75
CA LYS A 410 -4.17 -25.07 23.97
C LYS A 410 -4.71 -25.79 22.75
N LYS A 411 -5.85 -26.47 22.87
CA LYS A 411 -6.49 -27.15 21.75
C LYS A 411 -6.92 -26.15 20.67
N GLU A 412 -7.58 -25.07 21.07
CA GLU A 412 -7.99 -23.99 20.15
C GLU A 412 -6.76 -23.34 19.49
N LEU A 413 -5.71 -23.01 20.24
CA LEU A 413 -4.47 -22.48 19.68
C LEU A 413 -3.84 -23.42 18.64
N ILE A 414 -3.81 -24.73 18.91
CA ILE A 414 -3.30 -25.72 17.94
C ILE A 414 -4.15 -25.72 16.68
N GLU A 415 -5.48 -25.64 16.81
CA GLU A 415 -6.39 -25.56 15.66
C GLU A 415 -6.18 -24.26 14.86
N ASP A 416 -6.01 -23.13 15.54
CA ASP A 416 -5.72 -21.83 14.91
C ASP A 416 -4.39 -21.87 14.14
N LEU A 417 -3.33 -22.43 14.74
CA LEU A 417 -2.03 -22.63 14.07
C LEU A 417 -2.16 -23.51 12.82
N ARG A 418 -2.92 -24.61 12.89
CA ARG A 418 -3.15 -25.50 11.76
C ARG A 418 -3.95 -24.85 10.63
N ARG A 419 -4.79 -23.87 10.93
CA ARG A 419 -5.54 -23.09 9.93
C ARG A 419 -4.69 -22.01 9.28
N LEU A 420 -3.96 -21.25 10.09
CA LEU A 420 -3.27 -20.04 9.64
C LEU A 420 -1.87 -20.29 9.06
N ALA A 421 -1.11 -21.21 9.64
CA ALA A 421 0.27 -21.45 9.21
C ALA A 421 0.38 -21.93 7.74
N PRO A 422 -0.46 -22.86 7.23
CA PRO A 422 -0.34 -23.32 5.85
C PRO A 422 -0.53 -22.24 4.78
N PRO A 423 -1.61 -21.44 4.77
CA PRO A 423 -1.76 -20.39 3.77
C PRO A 423 -0.72 -19.27 3.96
N GLY A 424 -0.32 -18.96 5.21
CA GLY A 424 0.79 -18.04 5.49
C GLY A 424 2.14 -18.53 4.94
N ALA A 425 2.43 -19.83 5.04
CA ALA A 425 3.65 -20.45 4.52
C ALA A 425 3.66 -20.50 3.00
N LYS A 426 2.49 -20.79 2.41
CA LYS A 426 2.30 -20.73 0.97
C LYS A 426 2.51 -19.31 0.45
N LEU A 427 2.00 -18.30 1.15
CA LEU A 427 2.21 -16.89 0.83
C LEU A 427 3.71 -16.54 0.91
N HIS A 428 4.38 -16.89 2.00
CA HIS A 428 5.84 -16.71 2.16
C HIS A 428 6.63 -17.30 0.97
N ASN A 429 6.38 -18.57 0.66
CA ASN A 429 7.09 -19.28 -0.40
C ASN A 429 6.84 -18.67 -1.79
N LYS A 430 5.62 -18.19 -2.05
CA LYS A 430 5.30 -17.51 -3.31
C LYS A 430 6.01 -16.16 -3.44
N LEU A 431 6.09 -15.41 -2.36
CA LEU A 431 6.68 -14.07 -2.37
C LEU A 431 8.20 -14.13 -2.45
N PHE A 432 8.84 -15.06 -1.75
CA PHE A 432 10.27 -14.94 -1.46
C PHE A 432 11.15 -16.08 -1.97
N VAL A 433 10.65 -16.93 -2.86
CA VAL A 433 11.46 -17.98 -3.49
C VAL A 433 12.72 -17.42 -4.17
N GLN A 434 12.60 -16.23 -4.79
CA GLN A 434 13.71 -15.56 -5.49
C GLN A 434 14.60 -14.72 -4.55
N ALA A 435 14.20 -14.55 -3.29
CA ALA A 435 14.79 -13.60 -2.35
C ALA A 435 15.23 -14.24 -1.01
N SER A 436 15.26 -15.58 -0.96
CA SER A 436 15.54 -16.35 0.27
C SER A 436 16.89 -15.99 0.92
N SER A 437 17.92 -15.69 0.11
CA SER A 437 19.24 -15.29 0.61
C SER A 437 19.23 -13.95 1.33
N ILE A 438 18.43 -12.98 0.87
CA ILE A 438 18.30 -11.65 1.49
C ILE A 438 17.45 -11.70 2.75
N LEU A 439 16.47 -12.60 2.82
CA LEU A 439 15.67 -12.77 4.02
C LEU A 439 16.42 -13.47 5.14
N GLY A 440 17.48 -14.22 4.85
CA GLY A 440 18.28 -14.94 5.85
C GLY A 440 18.53 -14.15 7.15
N PRO A 441 19.09 -12.91 7.09
CA PRO A 441 19.29 -12.05 8.25
C PRO A 441 18.02 -11.73 9.07
N LEU A 442 16.84 -11.62 8.45
CA LEU A 442 15.57 -11.43 9.17
C LEU A 442 15.15 -12.70 9.94
N LEU A 443 15.67 -13.85 9.55
CA LEU A 443 15.32 -15.14 10.13
C LEU A 443 16.29 -15.54 11.25
N VAL A 444 17.49 -14.96 11.31
CA VAL A 444 18.47 -15.25 12.36
C VAL A 444 17.99 -14.66 13.70
N PRO A 445 17.94 -15.47 14.78
CA PRO A 445 17.66 -14.99 16.14
C PRO A 445 18.61 -13.87 16.61
N GLY A 446 18.11 -12.94 17.43
CA GLY A 446 18.90 -11.82 17.97
C GLY A 446 18.56 -10.45 17.37
N GLN A 447 19.58 -9.68 16.96
CA GLN A 447 19.39 -8.34 16.39
C GLN A 447 18.93 -8.43 14.93
N ARG A 448 17.64 -8.75 14.75
CA ARG A 448 17.00 -8.73 13.43
C ARG A 448 16.91 -7.29 12.93
N PRO A 449 17.28 -7.03 11.67
CA PRO A 449 16.96 -5.74 11.06
C PRO A 449 15.44 -5.57 10.98
N ILE A 450 15.00 -4.31 10.88
CA ILE A 450 13.59 -3.98 10.67
C ILE A 450 13.22 -4.29 9.22
N LEU A 451 12.06 -4.91 9.01
CA LEU A 451 11.49 -4.99 7.68
C LEU A 451 10.74 -3.68 7.40
N SER A 452 11.31 -2.83 6.53
CA SER A 452 10.75 -1.53 6.18
C SER A 452 10.06 -1.57 4.82
N ILE A 453 8.74 -1.40 4.83
CA ILE A 453 7.88 -1.62 3.68
C ILE A 453 7.41 -0.28 3.14
N ALA A 454 8.07 0.18 2.10
CA ALA A 454 7.72 1.44 1.47
C ALA A 454 6.43 1.28 0.66
N ARG A 455 5.46 2.16 0.92
CA ARG A 455 4.19 2.21 0.20
C ARG A 455 4.13 3.47 -0.69
N PRO A 456 4.39 3.34 -2.00
CA PRO A 456 4.10 4.37 -2.99
C PRO A 456 2.69 4.92 -2.89
N LEU A 457 2.49 6.10 -3.48
CA LEU A 457 1.14 6.65 -3.63
C LEU A 457 0.32 5.74 -4.55
N ASN A 458 -0.98 5.58 -4.24
CA ASN A 458 -1.93 4.77 -5.02
C ASN A 458 -1.59 3.27 -5.07
N VAL A 459 -0.92 2.74 -4.03
CA VAL A 459 -0.74 1.29 -3.90
C VAL A 459 -2.10 0.65 -3.65
N THR A 460 -2.57 -0.10 -4.64
CA THR A 460 -3.85 -0.83 -4.57
C THR A 460 -3.73 -2.17 -3.88
N PHE A 461 -2.57 -2.54 -3.34
CA PHE A 461 -2.37 -3.88 -2.80
C PHE A 461 -1.49 -3.88 -1.55
N THR A 462 -1.98 -4.50 -0.48
CA THR A 462 -1.20 -4.73 0.73
C THR A 462 -1.17 -6.21 1.06
N LEU A 463 -0.03 -6.64 1.58
CA LEU A 463 0.13 -7.97 2.13
C LEU A 463 -0.17 -7.93 3.64
N PRO A 464 -0.80 -8.97 4.20
CA PRO A 464 -0.99 -9.10 5.63
C PRO A 464 0.33 -9.55 6.25
N TRP A 465 1.27 -8.62 6.40
CA TRP A 465 2.67 -8.89 6.78
C TRP A 465 2.76 -9.72 8.06
N ASN A 466 1.87 -9.48 9.02
CA ASN A 466 1.84 -10.20 10.29
C ASN A 466 1.49 -11.68 10.15
N LEU A 467 0.81 -12.07 9.06
CA LEU A 467 0.34 -13.43 8.79
C LEU A 467 1.29 -14.23 7.88
N ILE A 468 2.38 -13.64 7.42
CA ILE A 468 3.41 -14.37 6.68
C ILE A 468 4.07 -15.36 7.64
N TYR A 469 4.06 -16.64 7.26
CA TYR A 469 4.57 -17.75 8.06
C TYR A 469 5.87 -18.28 7.46
N GLN A 470 6.98 -18.17 8.20
CA GLN A 470 8.31 -18.46 7.65
C GLN A 470 8.81 -19.89 7.92
N ILE A 471 8.25 -20.58 8.92
CA ILE A 471 8.68 -21.95 9.24
C ILE A 471 8.18 -22.88 8.13
N SER A 472 9.10 -23.62 7.52
CA SER A 472 8.76 -24.57 6.47
C SER A 472 7.85 -25.67 7.03
N LEU A 473 6.79 -26.01 6.28
CA LEU A 473 5.84 -27.07 6.62
C LEU A 473 5.99 -28.23 5.62
N PRO A 474 5.83 -29.49 6.07
CA PRO A 474 5.92 -30.64 5.18
C PRO A 474 4.71 -30.72 4.23
N SER A 475 4.85 -31.42 3.11
CA SER A 475 3.79 -31.61 2.09
C SER A 475 2.66 -32.58 2.50
N GLY A 476 2.60 -32.98 3.77
CA GLY A 476 1.63 -33.93 4.31
C GLY A 476 0.35 -33.29 4.84
N ARG A 477 -0.41 -34.06 5.62
CA ARG A 477 -1.58 -33.54 6.33
C ARG A 477 -1.13 -32.62 7.44
N ILE A 478 -1.78 -31.46 7.58
CA ILE A 478 -1.43 -30.48 8.60
C ILE A 478 -1.64 -31.00 10.03
N GLU A 479 -2.54 -31.97 10.21
CA GLU A 479 -2.77 -32.62 11.50
C GLU A 479 -1.56 -33.41 11.99
N ASP A 480 -0.74 -33.93 11.07
CA ASP A 480 0.44 -34.76 11.36
C ASP A 480 1.69 -33.90 11.65
N VAL A 481 1.62 -32.59 11.42
CA VAL A 481 2.74 -31.68 11.68
C VAL A 481 2.89 -31.49 13.19
N PRO A 482 4.09 -31.71 13.75
CA PRO A 482 4.32 -31.53 15.18
C PRO A 482 4.13 -30.07 15.57
N VAL A 483 3.63 -29.86 16.79
CA VAL A 483 3.48 -28.52 17.37
C VAL A 483 4.68 -28.25 18.28
N CYS A 484 5.16 -27.01 18.28
CA CYS A 484 6.25 -26.55 19.12
C CYS A 484 6.04 -26.91 20.61
N PRO A 485 7.10 -27.35 21.33
CA PRO A 485 7.04 -27.58 22.78
C PRO A 485 6.51 -26.39 23.57
N LEU A 486 6.69 -25.15 23.09
CA LEU A 486 6.11 -23.95 23.72
C LEU A 486 4.60 -24.13 23.95
N VAL A 487 3.88 -24.61 22.94
CA VAL A 487 2.43 -24.84 23.02
C VAL A 487 2.14 -26.23 23.61
N MET A 488 2.94 -27.24 23.28
CA MET A 488 2.72 -28.61 23.75
C MET A 488 2.97 -28.81 25.24
N ASP A 489 3.79 -27.98 25.88
CA ASP A 489 4.07 -28.06 27.31
C ASP A 489 3.23 -27.06 28.12
N TRP A 490 2.47 -26.19 27.45
CA TRP A 490 1.58 -25.23 28.11
C TRP A 490 0.47 -25.96 28.88
N ASP A 491 0.33 -25.61 30.16
CA ASP A 491 -0.61 -26.23 31.11
C ASP A 491 -1.91 -25.41 31.30
N GLU A 492 -2.04 -24.28 30.58
CA GLU A 492 -3.18 -23.36 30.61
C GLU A 492 -3.45 -22.69 31.98
N ARG A 493 -2.59 -22.90 32.98
CA ARG A 493 -2.75 -22.28 34.32
C ARG A 493 -2.09 -20.92 34.41
N GLY A 494 -1.08 -20.68 33.59
CA GLY A 494 -0.38 -19.42 33.45
C GLY A 494 -0.34 -18.96 31.99
N PRO A 495 0.30 -17.81 31.73
CA PRO A 495 0.48 -17.33 30.36
C PRO A 495 1.32 -18.33 29.56
N LEU A 496 0.98 -18.52 28.28
CA LEU A 496 1.79 -19.28 27.33
C LEU A 496 3.21 -18.73 27.24
N ILE A 497 3.34 -17.41 27.37
CA ILE A 497 4.61 -16.71 27.26
C ILE A 497 4.65 -15.48 28.18
N GLU A 498 5.82 -15.23 28.76
CA GLU A 498 6.09 -14.02 29.53
C GLU A 498 6.83 -12.99 28.68
N GLY A 499 6.43 -11.72 28.79
CA GLY A 499 7.09 -10.60 28.13
C GLY A 499 6.86 -10.55 26.60
N VAL A 500 7.84 -9.99 25.89
CA VAL A 500 7.79 -9.73 24.44
C VAL A 500 9.11 -10.22 23.80
N PRO A 501 9.40 -11.53 23.82
CA PRO A 501 10.68 -12.02 23.31
C PRO A 501 10.74 -11.91 21.78
N ASN A 502 11.93 -11.61 21.26
CA ASN A 502 12.18 -11.53 19.81
C ASN A 502 12.20 -12.92 19.13
N ASP A 503 12.37 -13.97 19.93
CA ASP A 503 12.54 -15.35 19.48
C ASP A 503 11.69 -16.31 20.31
N CYS A 504 11.39 -17.47 19.73
CA CYS A 504 10.70 -18.51 20.48
C CYS A 504 11.54 -18.90 21.70
N PRO A 505 10.97 -18.93 22.92
CA PRO A 505 11.70 -19.36 24.12
C PRO A 505 12.27 -20.78 24.02
N ARG A 506 11.73 -21.61 23.11
CA ARG A 506 12.18 -22.98 22.85
C ARG A 506 13.10 -23.10 21.63
N ALA A 507 13.59 -21.98 21.07
CA ALA A 507 14.49 -21.98 19.91
C ALA A 507 15.81 -22.72 20.14
N VAL A 508 16.27 -22.82 21.39
CA VAL A 508 17.45 -23.60 21.78
C VAL A 508 17.19 -25.09 21.91
N ASP A 509 15.93 -25.47 22.17
CA ASP A 509 15.54 -26.86 22.48
C ASP A 509 15.10 -27.62 21.22
N VAL A 510 14.53 -26.91 20.24
CA VAL A 510 14.01 -27.51 19.00
C VAL A 510 14.41 -26.72 17.77
N GLU A 511 14.79 -27.45 16.73
CA GLU A 511 14.95 -26.88 15.40
C GLU A 511 13.58 -26.50 14.85
N HIS A 512 13.41 -25.24 14.46
CA HIS A 512 12.14 -24.71 13.94
C HIS A 512 11.98 -25.01 12.45
N THR A 513 12.03 -26.30 12.10
CA THR A 513 11.77 -26.83 10.76
C THR A 513 10.68 -27.89 10.82
N ASN A 514 9.75 -27.86 9.87
CA ASN A 514 8.63 -28.81 9.79
C ASN A 514 7.78 -28.89 11.06
N LEU A 515 7.56 -27.77 11.75
CA LEU A 515 6.75 -27.70 12.97
C LEU A 515 5.83 -26.47 12.99
N LEU A 516 4.77 -26.53 13.81
CA LEU A 516 3.86 -25.43 14.07
C LEU A 516 4.28 -24.66 15.32
N CYS A 517 4.79 -23.45 15.15
CA CYS A 517 5.11 -22.50 16.22
C CYS A 517 4.46 -21.14 15.95
N PRO A 518 3.89 -20.46 16.96
CA PRO A 518 3.42 -19.08 16.82
C PRO A 518 4.49 -18.12 16.30
N PHE A 519 5.75 -18.31 16.69
CA PHE A 519 6.90 -17.50 16.23
C PHE A 519 7.25 -17.69 14.75
N GLY A 520 6.58 -18.61 14.05
CA GLY A 520 6.67 -18.66 12.60
C GLY A 520 6.00 -17.47 11.92
N PHE A 521 5.05 -16.80 12.57
CA PHE A 521 4.43 -15.58 12.04
C PHE A 521 5.34 -14.36 12.23
N TRP A 522 5.53 -13.59 11.16
CA TRP A 522 6.27 -12.34 11.19
C TRP A 522 5.72 -11.36 12.22
N GLY A 523 4.40 -11.36 12.48
CA GLY A 523 3.78 -10.48 13.46
C GLY A 523 4.29 -10.63 14.89
N PHE A 524 4.90 -11.77 15.23
CA PHE A 524 5.55 -12.00 16.53
C PHE A 524 7.09 -11.97 16.44
N GLY A 525 7.67 -12.43 15.33
CA GLY A 525 9.13 -12.60 15.21
C GLY A 525 9.87 -11.42 14.58
N ILE A 526 9.20 -10.55 13.82
CA ILE A 526 9.84 -9.50 13.02
C ILE A 526 9.19 -8.16 13.30
N THR A 527 10.03 -7.13 13.45
CA THR A 527 9.57 -5.74 13.45
C THR A 527 9.28 -5.32 12.03
N VAL A 528 8.01 -5.04 11.74
CA VAL A 528 7.55 -4.53 10.45
C VAL A 528 7.17 -3.06 10.62
N GLU A 529 7.76 -2.21 9.80
CA GLU A 529 7.28 -0.84 9.59
C GLU A 529 6.79 -0.66 8.16
N SER A 530 5.83 0.22 7.96
CA SER A 530 5.26 0.48 6.64
C SER A 530 5.04 1.97 6.42
N PRO A 531 6.12 2.78 6.35
CA PRO A 531 6.00 4.21 6.14
C PRO A 531 5.34 4.50 4.79
N ALA A 532 4.18 5.13 4.83
CA ALA A 532 3.50 5.65 3.65
C ALA A 532 4.20 6.93 3.16
N SER A 533 4.01 7.24 1.87
CA SER A 533 4.55 8.48 1.31
C SER A 533 3.95 9.70 2.03
N SER A 534 4.81 10.57 2.55
CA SER A 534 4.43 11.80 3.26
C SER A 534 5.27 12.97 2.77
N LEU A 535 4.76 14.19 2.96
CA LEU A 535 5.51 15.41 2.65
C LEU A 535 6.44 15.83 3.81
N ASP A 536 6.30 15.25 5.00
CA ASP A 536 7.18 15.56 6.15
C ASP A 536 7.10 14.38 7.16
N PRO A 537 8.08 13.49 7.17
CA PRO A 537 8.13 12.33 8.03
C PRO A 537 8.71 12.77 9.35
N LYS A 538 7.99 12.42 10.37
CA LYS A 538 8.38 12.54 11.75
C LYS A 538 8.25 11.20 12.41
N VAL A 539 8.99 11.02 13.48
CA VAL A 539 8.79 9.88 14.38
C VAL A 539 8.26 10.33 15.73
N ASN A 540 8.02 11.63 15.90
CA ASN A 540 7.52 12.19 17.15
C ASN A 540 6.24 12.98 16.89
N VAL A 541 5.16 12.56 17.54
CA VAL A 541 3.90 13.30 17.58
C VAL A 541 3.92 14.20 18.81
N SER A 542 3.94 15.51 18.59
CA SER A 542 3.99 16.49 19.68
C SER A 542 2.62 16.63 20.38
N VAL A 543 2.58 16.32 21.66
CA VAL A 543 1.44 16.55 22.55
C VAL A 543 1.61 17.89 23.23
N ARG A 544 0.74 18.85 22.87
CA ARG A 544 0.78 20.23 23.39
C ARG A 544 -0.14 20.40 24.60
N LYS A 545 0.07 21.47 25.37
CA LYS A 545 -0.86 21.87 26.43
C LYS A 545 -2.23 22.19 25.82
N GLY A 546 -3.29 21.64 26.40
CA GLY A 546 -4.66 21.77 25.92
C GLY A 546 -4.95 21.01 24.64
N ALA A 547 -4.10 20.04 24.25
CA ALA A 547 -4.32 19.25 23.06
C ALA A 547 -5.63 18.44 23.17
N THR A 548 -6.31 18.32 22.03
CA THR A 548 -7.52 17.52 21.90
C THR A 548 -7.19 16.15 21.34
N VAL A 549 -7.71 15.08 21.95
CA VAL A 549 -7.74 13.74 21.40
C VAL A 549 -9.16 13.44 20.97
N LEU A 550 -9.35 13.10 19.69
CA LEU A 550 -10.67 12.77 19.14
C LEU A 550 -10.94 11.27 19.31
N VAL A 551 -12.10 10.91 19.87
CA VAL A 551 -12.65 9.55 19.78
C VAL A 551 -13.93 9.58 18.94
N ALA A 552 -13.90 8.99 17.77
CA ALA A 552 -15.08 8.88 16.89
C ALA A 552 -15.79 7.55 17.18
N GLU A 553 -16.98 7.62 17.74
CA GLU A 553 -17.71 6.48 18.28
C GLU A 553 -18.93 6.13 17.42
N THR A 554 -19.20 4.84 17.27
CA THR A 554 -20.49 4.36 16.77
C THR A 554 -21.50 4.23 17.93
N SER A 555 -22.75 4.57 17.67
CA SER A 555 -23.87 4.36 18.62
C SER A 555 -24.72 3.12 18.28
N ALA A 556 -24.37 2.41 17.20
CA ALA A 556 -25.04 1.18 16.77
C ALA A 556 -24.55 -0.06 17.54
N LEU A 557 -24.33 0.09 18.86
CA LEU A 557 -23.83 -0.97 19.74
C LEU A 557 -24.91 -1.38 20.73
N THR A 558 -24.75 -2.56 21.31
CA THR A 558 -25.59 -2.98 22.44
C THR A 558 -25.37 -2.03 23.63
N ARG A 559 -26.34 -1.96 24.54
CA ARG A 559 -26.24 -1.10 25.73
C ARG A 559 -25.02 -1.47 26.58
N GLU A 560 -24.72 -2.75 26.68
CA GLU A 560 -23.58 -3.31 27.38
C GLU A 560 -22.27 -2.83 26.74
N THR A 561 -22.16 -2.91 25.41
CA THR A 561 -20.96 -2.48 24.69
C THR A 561 -20.79 -0.95 24.72
N LEU A 562 -21.87 -0.17 24.70
CA LEU A 562 -21.81 1.29 24.92
C LEU A 562 -21.29 1.64 26.32
N SER A 563 -21.75 0.92 27.35
CA SER A 563 -21.24 1.12 28.72
C SER A 563 -19.77 0.74 28.85
N ALA A 564 -19.35 -0.34 28.18
CA ALA A 564 -17.96 -0.75 28.14
C ALA A 564 -17.09 0.27 27.39
N LEU A 565 -17.59 0.83 26.28
CA LEU A 565 -16.92 1.89 25.52
C LEU A 565 -16.73 3.15 26.36
N ALA A 566 -17.76 3.61 27.07
CA ALA A 566 -17.64 4.75 27.98
C ALA A 566 -16.59 4.51 29.07
N THR A 567 -16.56 3.31 29.65
CA THR A 567 -15.54 2.94 30.64
C THR A 567 -14.13 2.94 30.04
N HIS A 568 -14.01 2.44 28.80
CA HIS A 568 -12.75 2.41 28.06
C HIS A 568 -12.24 3.82 27.75
N THR A 569 -13.10 4.73 27.29
CA THR A 569 -12.72 6.11 26.99
C THR A 569 -12.38 6.92 28.24
N ASP A 570 -13.10 6.72 29.34
CA ASP A 570 -12.72 7.30 30.64
C ASP A 570 -11.36 6.80 31.11
N GLY A 571 -11.09 5.50 30.97
CA GLY A 571 -9.79 4.90 31.28
C GLY A 571 -8.67 5.45 30.39
N MET A 572 -8.95 5.69 29.11
CA MET A 572 -8.00 6.31 28.17
C MET A 572 -7.68 7.76 28.56
N ALA A 573 -8.69 8.54 28.95
CA ALA A 573 -8.50 9.92 29.42
C ALA A 573 -7.58 9.96 30.66
N GLN A 574 -7.81 9.07 31.62
CA GLN A 574 -6.95 8.96 32.82
C GLN A 574 -5.50 8.62 32.47
N LYS A 575 -5.28 7.70 31.51
CA LYS A 575 -3.93 7.34 31.06
C LYS A 575 -3.22 8.49 30.38
N LEU A 576 -3.92 9.27 29.55
CA LEU A 576 -3.37 10.47 28.91
C LEU A 576 -2.97 11.52 29.96
N ASP A 577 -3.81 11.74 30.97
CA ASP A 577 -3.49 12.66 32.07
C ASP A 577 -2.28 12.21 32.89
N LEU A 578 -2.12 10.91 33.10
CA LEU A 578 -0.96 10.32 33.80
C LEU A 578 0.32 10.41 32.96
N ALA A 579 0.24 10.15 31.66
CA ALA A 579 1.39 10.19 30.75
C ALA A 579 1.87 11.62 30.49
N PHE A 580 0.95 12.59 30.52
CA PHE A 580 1.23 13.99 30.20
C PHE A 580 0.72 14.95 31.29
N PRO A 581 1.27 14.85 32.52
CA PRO A 581 0.75 15.57 33.67
C PRO A 581 0.84 17.09 33.46
N GLY A 582 -0.27 17.78 33.71
CA GLY A 582 -0.35 19.24 33.61
C GLY A 582 -0.49 19.79 32.18
N LEU A 583 -0.51 18.93 31.16
CA LEU A 583 -0.84 19.37 29.79
C LEU A 583 -2.34 19.62 29.62
N GLY A 584 -3.22 19.01 30.44
CA GLY A 584 -4.67 19.24 30.37
C GLY A 584 -5.26 18.77 29.04
N ILE A 585 -4.94 17.53 28.66
CA ILE A 585 -5.38 16.92 27.41
C ILE A 585 -6.90 16.68 27.48
N GLN A 586 -7.61 17.03 26.41
CA GLN A 586 -9.05 16.84 26.33
C GLN A 586 -9.36 15.66 25.42
N LEU A 587 -9.79 14.54 25.99
CA LEU A 587 -10.38 13.45 25.21
C LEU A 587 -11.84 13.78 24.94
N ILE A 588 -12.19 13.89 23.66
CA ILE A 588 -13.51 14.33 23.21
C ILE A 588 -14.16 13.21 22.39
N PRO A 589 -15.11 12.46 22.97
CA PRO A 589 -15.91 11.50 22.21
C PRO A 589 -16.91 12.25 21.33
N GLN A 590 -17.06 11.80 20.08
CA GLN A 590 -18.01 12.36 19.11
C GLN A 590 -18.76 11.24 18.40
N SER A 591 -20.07 11.41 18.33
CA SER A 591 -20.99 10.42 17.78
C SER A 591 -21.80 10.97 16.62
N THR A 592 -21.33 12.02 15.94
CA THR A 592 -21.91 12.47 14.67
C THR A 592 -20.83 12.79 13.66
N LYS A 593 -21.12 12.57 12.39
CA LYS A 593 -20.21 12.87 11.28
C LYS A 593 -19.86 14.36 11.23
N ALA A 594 -20.84 15.23 11.42
CA ALA A 594 -20.64 16.68 11.39
C ALA A 594 -19.69 17.15 12.50
N GLU A 595 -19.80 16.59 13.70
CA GLU A 595 -18.89 16.93 14.78
C GLU A 595 -17.50 16.33 14.60
N VAL A 596 -17.40 15.08 14.11
CA VAL A 596 -16.13 14.48 13.72
C VAL A 596 -15.42 15.35 12.70
N GLN A 597 -16.09 15.75 11.62
CA GLN A 597 -15.54 16.64 10.58
C GLN A 597 -15.03 17.98 11.17
N ARG A 598 -15.78 18.58 12.10
CA ARG A 598 -15.43 19.84 12.74
C ARG A 598 -14.17 19.74 13.61
N ILE A 599 -13.96 18.61 14.29
CA ILE A 599 -12.81 18.42 15.20
C ILE A 599 -11.60 17.88 14.45
N ILE A 600 -11.79 16.91 13.56
CA ILE A 600 -10.69 16.19 12.90
C ILE A 600 -9.83 17.08 11.99
N THR A 601 -10.38 18.20 11.52
CA THR A 601 -9.69 19.23 10.73
C THR A 601 -8.71 20.09 11.55
N GLN A 602 -8.69 19.94 12.88
CA GLN A 602 -7.77 20.63 13.78
C GLN A 602 -6.47 19.83 13.95
N ASP A 603 -5.41 20.47 14.46
CA ASP A 603 -4.15 19.80 14.82
C ASP A 603 -4.39 18.91 16.06
N LEU A 604 -4.26 17.59 15.89
CA LEU A 604 -4.54 16.57 16.92
C LEU A 604 -3.31 15.65 17.08
N PRO A 605 -2.89 15.29 18.30
CA PRO A 605 -1.87 14.25 18.50
C PRO A 605 -2.41 12.83 18.29
N LEU A 606 -3.70 12.60 18.49
CA LEU A 606 -4.29 11.27 18.40
C LEU A 606 -5.75 11.35 17.92
N VAL A 607 -6.09 10.47 16.98
CA VAL A 607 -7.46 10.24 16.51
C VAL A 607 -7.76 8.76 16.67
N TYR A 608 -8.80 8.44 17.43
CA TYR A 608 -9.23 7.07 17.67
C TYR A 608 -10.63 6.84 17.10
N PHE A 609 -10.73 6.02 16.06
CA PHE A 609 -12.01 5.55 15.53
C PHE A 609 -12.38 4.23 16.20
N PHE A 610 -13.49 4.23 16.94
CA PHE A 610 -14.12 3.03 17.46
C PHE A 610 -15.48 2.86 16.79
N CYS A 611 -15.48 2.16 15.65
CA CYS A 611 -16.62 2.13 14.75
C CYS A 611 -16.74 0.80 13.99
N HIS A 612 -17.82 0.66 13.22
CA HIS A 612 -17.93 -0.43 12.25
C HIS A 612 -17.29 -0.02 10.93
N GLY A 613 -16.64 -0.97 10.27
CA GLY A 613 -16.36 -0.89 8.84
C GLY A 613 -17.59 -1.38 8.11
N ASP A 614 -18.24 -0.50 7.35
CA ASP A 614 -19.43 -0.83 6.57
C ASP A 614 -19.13 -0.76 5.07
N ARG A 615 -19.69 -1.72 4.32
CA ARG A 615 -19.60 -1.73 2.87
C ARG A 615 -20.99 -1.38 2.34
N PRO A 616 -21.13 -0.40 1.43
CA PRO A 616 -22.44 0.01 0.91
C PRO A 616 -23.21 -1.15 0.26
N PHE A 617 -22.48 -2.16 -0.23
CA PHE A 617 -23.01 -3.44 -0.67
C PHE A 617 -21.91 -4.51 -0.52
N PRO A 618 -22.26 -5.82 -0.43
CA PRO A 618 -21.29 -6.88 -0.11
C PRO A 618 -20.07 -6.95 -1.03
N SER A 619 -20.26 -6.69 -2.33
CA SER A 619 -19.18 -6.71 -3.33
C SER A 619 -18.43 -5.38 -3.45
N SER A 620 -18.76 -4.38 -2.64
CA SER A 620 -18.07 -3.08 -2.67
C SER A 620 -16.65 -3.28 -2.16
N PRO A 621 -15.62 -2.88 -2.93
CA PRO A 621 -14.24 -2.93 -2.44
C PRO A 621 -13.94 -1.82 -1.42
N ASP A 622 -14.77 -0.79 -1.37
CA ASP A 622 -14.62 0.36 -0.49
C ASP A 622 -15.36 0.12 0.83
N ILE A 623 -14.67 0.44 1.93
CA ILE A 623 -15.17 0.41 3.31
C ILE A 623 -15.40 1.85 3.75
N SER A 624 -16.48 2.07 4.51
CA SER A 624 -16.81 3.32 5.18
C SER A 624 -16.75 3.15 6.70
N LEU A 625 -16.31 4.17 7.44
CA LEU A 625 -16.34 4.18 8.90
C LEU A 625 -17.72 4.66 9.36
N SER A 626 -18.43 3.82 10.10
CA SER A 626 -19.77 4.14 10.63
C SER A 626 -19.66 4.84 11.99
N VAL A 627 -19.89 6.14 12.03
CA VAL A 627 -19.94 6.94 13.27
C VAL A 627 -21.39 7.22 13.67
N GLY A 628 -21.64 7.41 14.97
CA GLY A 628 -22.96 7.81 15.44
C GLY A 628 -24.06 6.83 15.10
N LYS A 629 -25.18 7.35 14.61
CA LYS A 629 -26.37 6.56 14.20
C LYS A 629 -26.21 6.07 12.76
N ASN A 630 -25.13 5.35 12.47
CA ASN A 630 -24.78 4.82 11.14
C ASN A 630 -24.49 5.89 10.08
N GLU A 631 -23.91 7.02 10.48
CA GLU A 631 -23.39 7.98 9.52
C GLU A 631 -22.07 7.46 8.95
N LEU A 632 -22.01 7.30 7.64
CA LEU A 632 -20.84 6.77 6.97
C LEU A 632 -19.86 7.89 6.63
N ILE A 633 -18.58 7.66 6.92
CA ILE A 633 -17.43 8.46 6.49
C ILE A 633 -16.58 7.60 5.55
N SER A 634 -16.65 7.84 4.24
CA SER A 634 -15.79 7.14 3.28
C SER A 634 -14.39 7.78 3.20
N ALA A 635 -13.42 7.03 2.65
CA ALA A 635 -12.08 7.59 2.38
C ALA A 635 -12.13 8.77 1.40
N ASP A 636 -12.99 8.70 0.37
CA ASP A 636 -13.19 9.79 -0.60
C ASP A 636 -13.77 11.05 0.05
N GLU A 637 -14.77 10.87 0.92
CA GLU A 637 -15.38 11.98 1.66
C GLU A 637 -14.35 12.68 2.54
N PHE A 638 -13.52 11.91 3.27
CA PHE A 638 -12.44 12.47 4.08
C PHE A 638 -11.41 13.23 3.24
N ILE A 639 -11.01 12.70 2.07
CA ILE A 639 -10.14 13.41 1.13
C ILE A 639 -10.78 14.73 0.68
N GLY A 640 -12.10 14.74 0.47
CA GLY A 640 -12.87 15.96 0.23
C GLY A 640 -12.72 16.98 1.35
N TRP A 641 -12.86 16.55 2.61
CA TRP A 641 -12.66 17.41 3.78
C TRP A 641 -11.24 17.96 3.85
N ALA A 642 -10.23 17.13 3.58
CA ALA A 642 -8.84 17.56 3.54
C ALA A 642 -8.63 18.65 2.48
N LYS A 643 -9.07 18.39 1.24
CA LYS A 643 -9.02 19.35 0.12
C LYS A 643 -9.70 20.67 0.43
N ASP A 644 -10.88 20.64 1.04
CA ASP A 644 -11.60 21.85 1.41
C ASP A 644 -10.87 22.63 2.51
N SER A 645 -10.26 21.93 3.49
CA SER A 645 -9.44 22.57 4.52
C SER A 645 -8.23 23.30 3.93
N TYR A 646 -7.53 22.75 2.93
CA TYR A 646 -6.38 23.41 2.31
C TYR A 646 -6.70 24.80 1.73
N ARG A 647 -7.98 25.13 1.49
CA ARG A 647 -8.39 26.49 1.08
C ARG A 647 -8.23 27.52 2.20
N THR A 648 -8.22 27.10 3.46
CA THR A 648 -8.12 27.97 4.64
C THR A 648 -6.87 27.69 5.47
N LYS A 649 -6.64 26.44 5.85
CA LYS A 649 -5.45 25.96 6.58
C LYS A 649 -5.13 24.52 6.16
N PRO A 650 -3.87 24.19 5.85
CA PRO A 650 -3.49 22.80 5.57
C PRO A 650 -3.86 21.88 6.74
N PHE A 651 -4.42 20.71 6.41
CA PHE A 651 -4.81 19.71 7.40
C PHE A 651 -3.58 19.25 8.21
N TRP A 652 -3.71 19.13 9.53
CA TRP A 652 -2.65 18.67 10.44
C TRP A 652 -1.25 19.27 10.17
N SER A 653 -1.21 20.57 9.87
CA SER A 653 0.03 21.24 9.48
C SER A 653 1.05 21.31 10.61
N GLU A 654 0.59 21.39 11.86
CA GLU A 654 1.45 21.64 13.02
C GLU A 654 1.58 20.44 13.94
N VAL A 655 0.48 19.72 14.19
CA VAL A 655 0.48 18.46 14.94
C VAL A 655 -0.25 17.43 14.10
N ARG A 656 0.47 16.36 13.80
CA ARG A 656 0.01 15.27 12.95
C ARG A 656 -0.34 14.08 13.82
N PRO A 657 -1.57 13.56 13.73
CA PRO A 657 -1.98 12.51 14.63
C PRO A 657 -1.36 11.18 14.24
N LEU A 658 -1.18 10.34 15.25
CA LEU A 658 -1.38 8.91 15.05
C LEU A 658 -2.88 8.64 14.91
N VAL A 659 -3.31 7.93 13.87
CA VAL A 659 -4.70 7.50 13.71
C VAL A 659 -4.82 6.04 14.11
N PHE A 660 -5.72 5.70 15.01
CA PHE A 660 -5.99 4.34 15.45
C PHE A 660 -7.43 3.96 15.06
N ILE A 661 -7.61 2.88 14.31
CA ILE A 661 -8.91 2.49 13.75
C ILE A 661 -9.28 1.09 14.25
N ASN A 662 -10.14 1.06 15.26
CA ASN A 662 -10.90 -0.12 15.65
C ASN A 662 -12.18 -0.20 14.84
N ALA A 663 -12.03 -0.63 13.59
CA ALA A 663 -13.14 -0.97 12.70
C ALA A 663 -12.77 -2.19 11.85
N CYS A 664 -13.76 -3.02 11.53
CA CYS A 664 -13.59 -4.22 10.72
C CYS A 664 -12.94 -3.88 9.38
N GLU A 665 -11.86 -4.60 9.02
CA GLU A 665 -11.20 -4.50 7.71
C GLU A 665 -10.65 -3.10 7.37
N ALA A 666 -10.45 -2.22 8.37
CA ALA A 666 -10.08 -0.83 8.15
C ALA A 666 -8.77 -0.63 7.36
N LEU A 667 -7.86 -1.61 7.42
CA LEU A 667 -6.60 -1.64 6.66
C LEU A 667 -6.60 -2.66 5.53
N ASP A 668 -7.72 -3.31 5.23
CA ASP A 668 -7.84 -4.18 4.06
C ASP A 668 -7.78 -3.34 2.78
N ILE A 669 -6.66 -3.47 2.08
CA ILE A 669 -6.46 -2.83 0.78
C ILE A 669 -6.35 -3.92 -0.25
N SER A 670 -7.41 -4.02 -1.06
CA SER A 670 -7.51 -4.93 -2.20
C SER A 670 -7.22 -4.17 -3.50
N PRO A 671 -6.83 -4.86 -4.58
CA PRO A 671 -6.62 -4.22 -5.89
C PRO A 671 -7.84 -3.47 -6.44
N LYS A 672 -9.02 -3.78 -5.90
CA LYS A 672 -10.29 -3.13 -6.25
C LYS A 672 -10.59 -1.89 -5.40
N THR A 673 -9.91 -1.72 -4.27
CA THR A 673 -10.08 -0.59 -3.36
C THR A 673 -9.46 0.63 -4.03
N LEU A 674 -10.30 1.61 -4.39
CA LEU A 674 -9.84 2.78 -5.15
C LEU A 674 -9.15 3.81 -4.26
N LEU A 675 -9.62 3.93 -3.01
CA LEU A 675 -9.10 4.87 -2.01
C LEU A 675 -9.03 4.17 -0.66
N SER A 676 -7.84 4.08 -0.08
CA SER A 676 -7.65 3.53 1.26
C SER A 676 -7.66 4.62 2.34
N TYR A 677 -8.01 4.25 3.57
CA TYR A 677 -7.86 5.16 4.72
C TYR A 677 -6.41 5.56 4.97
N VAL A 678 -5.44 4.72 4.60
CA VAL A 678 -4.03 5.08 4.68
C VAL A 678 -3.71 6.21 3.71
N ASP A 679 -4.19 6.14 2.48
CA ASP A 679 -4.02 7.23 1.49
C ASP A 679 -4.77 8.48 1.93
N ALA A 680 -5.98 8.34 2.47
CA ALA A 680 -6.79 9.45 2.93
C ALA A 680 -6.14 10.18 4.12
N PHE A 681 -5.77 9.45 5.18
CA PHE A 681 -5.20 10.03 6.40
C PHE A 681 -3.74 10.46 6.22
N VAL A 682 -2.87 9.60 5.69
CA VAL A 682 -1.43 9.91 5.57
C VAL A 682 -1.17 10.75 4.32
N GLY A 683 -1.60 10.27 3.16
CA GLY A 683 -1.33 10.93 1.88
C GLY A 683 -2.11 12.24 1.70
N GLY A 684 -3.40 12.24 2.07
CA GLY A 684 -4.32 13.36 1.87
C GLY A 684 -4.34 14.39 3.00
N ALA A 685 -4.08 13.98 4.24
CA ALA A 685 -4.21 14.83 5.42
C ALA A 685 -2.94 14.94 6.30
N HIS A 686 -1.87 14.20 5.98
CA HIS A 686 -0.59 14.20 6.70
C HIS A 686 -0.58 13.54 8.09
N ALA A 687 -1.42 12.54 8.36
CA ALA A 687 -1.26 11.71 9.56
C ALA A 687 0.14 11.10 9.63
N MET A 688 0.65 10.91 10.84
CA MET A 688 1.95 10.27 11.08
C MET A 688 1.93 8.76 10.87
N GLY A 689 0.75 8.17 10.98
CA GLY A 689 0.57 6.76 10.85
C GLY A 689 -0.86 6.35 11.06
N VAL A 690 -1.17 5.14 10.61
CA VAL A 690 -2.46 4.49 10.87
C VAL A 690 -2.22 3.12 11.46
N VAL A 691 -2.89 2.82 12.57
CA VAL A 691 -3.02 1.46 13.12
C VAL A 691 -4.46 1.01 12.90
N GLY A 692 -4.66 -0.24 12.52
CA GLY A 692 -6.01 -0.79 12.32
C GLY A 692 -5.99 -2.28 12.00
N THR A 693 -7.13 -2.81 11.58
CA THR A 693 -7.31 -4.25 11.40
C THR A 693 -7.36 -4.69 9.94
N ASP A 694 -6.77 -5.86 9.65
CA ASP A 694 -6.80 -6.51 8.33
C ASP A 694 -8.08 -7.35 8.11
N VAL A 695 -8.83 -7.64 9.18
CA VAL A 695 -10.01 -8.53 9.18
C VAL A 695 -11.10 -8.00 10.13
N PRO A 696 -12.34 -8.51 10.08
CA PRO A 696 -13.35 -8.19 11.08
C PRO A 696 -12.93 -8.60 12.50
N VAL A 697 -13.22 -7.77 13.48
CA VAL A 697 -12.88 -8.02 14.90
C VAL A 697 -14.06 -7.73 15.84
N PRO A 698 -14.27 -8.52 16.91
CA PRO A 698 -15.26 -8.21 17.94
C PRO A 698 -14.88 -6.93 18.70
N ALA A 699 -15.88 -6.09 18.95
CA ALA A 699 -15.72 -4.81 19.65
C ALA A 699 -15.03 -4.96 21.02
N THR A 700 -15.37 -6.00 21.77
CA THR A 700 -14.80 -6.28 23.10
C THR A 700 -13.31 -6.58 23.05
N LEU A 701 -12.86 -7.41 22.10
CA LEU A 701 -11.44 -7.71 21.92
C LEU A 701 -10.68 -6.50 21.35
N ALA A 702 -11.33 -5.72 20.48
CA ALA A 702 -10.75 -4.50 19.93
C ALA A 702 -10.48 -3.45 21.02
N MET A 703 -11.39 -3.25 21.98
CA MET A 703 -11.16 -2.40 23.16
C MET A 703 -10.00 -2.93 24.02
N GLN A 704 -9.95 -4.24 24.27
CA GLN A 704 -8.89 -4.84 25.07
C GLN A 704 -7.51 -4.70 24.40
N TYR A 705 -7.43 -4.87 23.08
CA TYR A 705 -6.21 -4.61 22.33
C TYR A 705 -5.80 -3.14 22.42
N ALA A 706 -6.75 -2.21 22.20
CA ALA A 706 -6.50 -0.78 22.30
C ALA A 706 -6.05 -0.38 23.72
N ASP A 707 -6.62 -0.98 24.77
CA ASP A 707 -6.21 -0.73 26.14
C ASP A 707 -4.76 -1.13 26.40
N ILE A 708 -4.33 -2.32 25.94
CA ILE A 708 -2.95 -2.78 26.09
C ILE A 708 -2.02 -1.91 25.25
N PHE A 709 -2.42 -1.60 24.01
CA PHE A 709 -1.65 -0.77 23.10
C PHE A 709 -1.44 0.65 23.66
N PHE A 710 -2.51 1.35 24.07
CA PHE A 710 -2.39 2.70 24.61
C PHE A 710 -1.68 2.73 25.96
N ASN A 711 -1.87 1.70 26.81
CA ASN A 711 -1.11 1.58 28.06
C ASN A 711 0.40 1.60 27.80
N GLU A 712 0.86 0.90 26.76
CA GLU A 712 2.27 0.81 26.41
C GLU A 712 2.74 2.06 25.65
N LEU A 713 1.99 2.53 24.64
CA LEU A 713 2.36 3.70 23.83
C LEU A 713 2.51 4.99 24.67
N LEU A 714 1.75 5.08 25.76
CA LEU A 714 1.78 6.23 26.67
C LEU A 714 2.85 6.13 27.76
N VAL A 715 3.63 5.04 27.80
CA VAL A 715 4.85 4.98 28.61
C VAL A 715 5.88 5.95 28.02
N ASP A 716 6.62 6.65 28.88
CA ASP A 716 7.63 7.60 28.45
C ASP A 716 8.62 6.94 27.46
N ASN A 717 8.83 7.59 26.32
CA ASN A 717 9.69 7.14 25.24
C ASN A 717 9.33 5.80 24.57
N ALA A 718 8.17 5.20 24.85
CA ALA A 718 7.73 4.00 24.16
C ALA A 718 7.43 4.28 22.68
N THR A 719 7.76 3.31 21.83
CA THR A 719 7.53 3.32 20.39
C THR A 719 6.21 2.65 20.03
N LEU A 720 5.71 2.98 18.84
CA LEU A 720 4.56 2.34 18.22
C LEU A 720 4.77 0.82 18.09
N GLU A 721 5.99 0.41 17.76
CA GLU A 721 6.35 -0.99 17.66
C GLU A 721 6.28 -1.72 19.01
N GLU A 722 6.84 -1.14 20.07
CA GLU A 722 6.77 -1.71 21.42
C GLU A 722 5.31 -1.90 21.85
N ALA A 723 4.48 -0.87 21.64
CA ALA A 723 3.05 -0.93 21.93
C ALA A 723 2.30 -2.01 21.12
N THR A 724 2.58 -2.09 19.83
CA THR A 724 1.98 -3.09 18.93
C THR A 724 2.40 -4.50 19.31
N LYS A 725 3.70 -4.73 19.54
CA LYS A 725 4.22 -6.03 19.97
C LYS A 725 3.65 -6.41 21.33
N LYS A 726 3.63 -5.50 22.31
CA LYS A 726 3.06 -5.76 23.63
C LYS A 726 1.62 -6.25 23.55
N ALA A 727 0.79 -5.57 22.76
CA ALA A 727 -0.59 -5.96 22.54
C ALA A 727 -0.70 -7.35 21.88
N ARG A 728 0.10 -7.63 20.84
CA ARG A 728 0.14 -8.95 20.20
C ARG A 728 0.53 -10.07 21.15
N PHE A 729 1.61 -9.87 21.90
CA PHE A 729 2.12 -10.87 22.84
C PHE A 729 1.20 -11.07 24.04
N ALA A 730 0.44 -10.05 24.46
CA ALA A 730 -0.57 -10.20 25.49
C ALA A 730 -1.70 -11.16 25.07
N PHE A 731 -2.14 -11.12 23.81
CA PHE A 731 -3.10 -12.12 23.30
C PHE A 731 -2.47 -13.50 23.12
N LEU A 732 -1.22 -13.57 22.64
CA LEU A 732 -0.50 -14.84 22.52
C LEU A 732 -0.27 -15.51 23.88
N ALA A 733 0.01 -14.72 24.92
CA ALA A 733 0.11 -15.20 26.30
C ALA A 733 -1.18 -15.88 26.77
N ASP A 734 -2.34 -15.44 26.27
CA ASP A 734 -3.65 -16.04 26.53
C ASP A 734 -4.02 -17.15 25.52
N GLY A 735 -3.05 -17.61 24.73
CA GLY A 735 -3.21 -18.66 23.72
C GLY A 735 -3.91 -18.21 22.44
N ASN A 736 -4.10 -16.91 22.23
CA ASN A 736 -4.92 -16.37 21.15
C ASN A 736 -4.09 -15.64 20.08
N LEU A 737 -4.34 -15.93 18.81
CA LEU A 737 -3.65 -15.31 17.68
C LEU A 737 -4.28 -13.98 17.20
N PHE A 738 -5.33 -13.50 17.88
CA PHE A 738 -6.07 -12.26 17.57
C PHE A 738 -5.17 -11.05 17.32
N GLY A 739 -4.08 -10.90 18.06
CA GLY A 739 -3.15 -9.78 17.88
C GLY A 739 -2.60 -9.65 16.45
N LEU A 740 -2.53 -10.74 15.68
CA LEU A 740 -2.09 -10.71 14.28
C LEU A 740 -3.05 -9.97 13.34
N ALA A 741 -4.28 -9.70 13.78
CA ALA A 741 -5.25 -8.91 13.03
C ALA A 741 -4.87 -7.43 12.91
N TYR A 742 -4.02 -6.92 13.81
CA TYR A 742 -3.63 -5.52 13.84
C TYR A 742 -2.35 -5.26 13.07
N ASN A 743 -2.39 -4.24 12.22
CA ASN A 743 -1.27 -3.80 11.39
C ASN A 743 -1.06 -2.29 11.55
N SER A 744 0.15 -1.83 11.25
CA SER A 744 0.54 -0.42 11.36
C SER A 744 1.17 0.07 10.06
N CYS A 745 0.56 1.08 9.45
CA CYS A 745 1.13 1.85 8.35
C CYS A 745 1.80 3.12 8.92
N SER A 746 2.99 2.95 9.51
CA SER A 746 3.79 4.02 10.10
C SER A 746 5.25 3.59 10.28
N TRP A 747 6.07 4.50 10.80
CA TRP A 747 7.40 4.22 11.33
C TRP A 747 7.30 3.38 12.60
N SER A 748 8.16 2.37 12.74
CA SER A 748 8.24 1.53 13.95
C SER A 748 8.54 2.35 15.21
N HIS A 749 9.38 3.38 15.06
CA HIS A 749 9.86 4.22 16.15
C HIS A 749 8.95 5.41 16.47
N LEU A 750 7.75 5.49 15.89
CA LEU A 750 6.83 6.58 16.17
C LEU A 750 6.51 6.65 17.66
N LYS A 751 6.51 7.85 18.26
CA LYS A 751 6.19 8.10 19.68
C LYS A 751 5.24 9.27 19.86
N LEU A 752 4.55 9.29 21.00
CA LEU A 752 3.89 10.50 21.50
C LEU A 752 4.84 11.19 22.48
N VAL A 753 5.17 12.48 22.25
CA VAL A 753 6.12 13.21 23.08
C VAL A 753 5.51 14.52 23.57
N ALA A 754 5.79 14.92 24.81
CA ALA A 754 5.38 16.23 25.30
C ALA A 754 6.13 17.33 24.53
N SER A 755 5.40 18.33 24.04
CA SER A 755 6.01 19.49 23.38
C SER A 755 6.85 20.28 24.38
N THR A 756 8.16 20.37 24.18
CA THR A 756 9.09 21.12 25.04
C THR A 756 9.08 22.63 24.77
N SER A 757 8.49 23.06 23.65
CA SER A 757 8.32 24.46 23.27
C SER A 757 6.99 25.01 23.79
N GLY A 758 7.08 25.97 24.72
CA GLY A 758 5.99 26.83 25.16
C GLY A 758 6.08 28.22 24.55
#